data_AF-A0A226E4D3-F1
#
_entry.id   AF-A0A226E4D3-F1
#
_cell.length_a   1.000
_cell.length_b   1.000
_cell.length_c   1.000
_cell.angle_alpha   90.00
_cell.angle_beta   90.00
_cell.angle_gamma   90.00
#
_symmetry.space_group_name_H-M   'P 1'
#
loop_
_entity.id
_entity.type
_entity.pdbx_description
1 polymer ?
#
loop_
_entity_poly.entity_id
_entity_poly.type
_entity_poly.pdbx_seq_one_letter_code
_entity_poly.pdbx_strand_id
1 'polypeptide(L)'
;MAVTPEIQQQFMYLFERVGDPLYFGPRGAVGNLISYNLPPELCPETQHASTIRKQSFANLQMREIRVDRPTTLPNLSGIGTACPKSAIYNYFNPNHRRATQELRQIMLQQPDLRGLLSMACVCRDSEMINPKVWITAFASCLLTRPDTRGFRMPAIWEVMPDMFFSSFCLKESIRQGSVPQQDRAVVVIEGSFTGRNNNVENRLAYFREDLGINAHHWHWHLIYTLDAPRGQRDRKGELFFMMHREMLARYEAERLANNLTLTKPLKLDEGVIKEGYFPKLTDSNSGQLWGNRQQNSKLSDVNRLDDSNLPQGFRVITLEMMRRFRGRILEAIDSGMVITPTGRVPLTIDMLGDIIESSSLNPNPQYYGDLHNMGHVIISATHDPEFKHSENLGVMSDTSTAMRDVVFYRWHKYIDDIFDRFKQNLNPYNPTGGEFPLAWEGIQVESAQLQTKGVQPNVFSTFRMRSNVDLSRGMDFLRIQNNLGPVFVRVVHLNHDPYTFTISVRNNTNAPRTGTVRIFMAPRLNEHNEQFPMVQQRRLFFQLDKFTTQLSPGVNGITRRSSESSVTIPWEQTFRDLERSVQTPAANEQTFCGCGWPEHMVIPRGTATGQLYDVVVFITDGNEDRVEQPATSQPARSNNCRHKNNYSWWDAVSYCGVLDQRYPDRKPMGYPFDRNPYTTVNSNNPNGPQIPVPNLETYVSRVPNMRALQVRVVYNQERVEMRNDGVPTGMREVNGDPYMNSAGRTACSPQGNPPRPAPGSTPTGGGTRPSTMEMTPARPSPPREPIQSGSSPVPNRVPPPTTQNPRPGWSRQYQHQHRGEQRGHSPSPSPIGWTHIPSPERPSSPNWGWGWRG
;
A
#
# COMPACT_ATOMS: atom_id res chain seq x y z
N MET A 1 -6.83 16.03 25.31
CA MET A 1 -7.22 14.89 26.17
C MET A 1 -6.99 13.61 25.37
N ALA A 2 -6.91 12.43 25.99
CA ALA A 2 -6.91 11.18 25.23
C ALA A 2 -8.33 10.81 24.78
N VAL A 3 -8.44 10.06 23.68
CA VAL A 3 -9.71 9.49 23.22
C VAL A 3 -10.23 8.48 24.26
N THR A 4 -11.41 8.71 24.84
CA THR A 4 -12.05 7.73 25.73
C THR A 4 -12.68 6.59 24.92
N PRO A 5 -12.97 5.42 25.52
CA PRO A 5 -13.60 4.30 24.81
C PRO A 5 -14.94 4.66 24.16
N GLU A 6 -15.73 5.55 24.78
CA GLU A 6 -17.02 6.04 24.26
C GLU A 6 -16.83 6.99 23.08
N ILE A 7 -15.78 7.81 23.11
CA ILE A 7 -15.42 8.74 22.02
C ILE A 7 -14.87 7.95 20.83
N GLN A 8 -13.98 6.98 21.07
CA GLN A 8 -13.53 6.01 20.06
C GLN A 8 -14.72 5.38 19.36
N GLN A 9 -15.70 4.87 20.13
CA GLN A 9 -16.91 4.26 19.59
C GLN A 9 -17.76 5.24 18.76
N GLN A 10 -17.99 6.47 19.25
CA GLN A 10 -18.79 7.49 18.57
C GLN A 10 -18.19 7.96 17.24
N PHE A 11 -16.86 8.08 17.13
CA PHE A 11 -16.20 8.42 15.87
C PHE A 11 -16.04 7.21 14.94
N MET A 12 -15.71 6.03 15.48
CA MET A 12 -15.58 4.79 14.72
C MET A 12 -16.87 4.42 13.98
N TYR A 13 -18.02 4.51 14.64
CA TYR A 13 -19.31 4.15 14.04
C TYR A 13 -19.80 5.11 12.94
N LEU A 14 -19.15 6.26 12.70
CA LEU A 14 -19.42 7.07 11.51
C LEU A 14 -18.88 6.42 10.22
N PHE A 15 -17.80 5.63 10.32
CA PHE A 15 -17.26 4.86 9.19
C PHE A 15 -18.16 3.70 8.77
N GLU A 16 -19.14 3.31 9.58
CA GLU A 16 -20.10 2.28 9.18
C GLU A 16 -21.08 2.78 8.13
N ARG A 17 -21.18 2.04 7.03
CA ARG A 17 -22.19 2.17 5.96
C ARG A 17 -22.39 3.62 5.55
N VAL A 18 -21.37 4.19 4.91
CA VAL A 18 -21.26 5.62 4.58
C VAL A 18 -22.35 6.08 3.61
N GLY A 19 -22.83 5.21 2.72
CA GLY A 19 -23.98 5.45 1.86
C GLY A 19 -25.34 5.36 2.57
N ASP A 20 -25.48 4.57 3.64
CA ASP A 20 -26.67 4.65 4.51
C ASP A 20 -26.67 6.02 5.26
N PRO A 21 -27.80 6.76 5.32
CA PRO A 21 -27.91 7.92 6.20
C PRO A 21 -27.79 7.57 7.69
N LEU A 22 -27.30 8.51 8.50
CA LEU A 22 -27.25 8.39 9.97
C LEU A 22 -28.66 8.48 10.60
N TYR A 23 -29.58 9.23 9.97
CA TYR A 23 -30.93 9.42 10.49
C TYR A 23 -31.79 8.14 10.43
N PHE A 24 -31.46 7.20 9.53
CA PHE A 24 -32.32 6.06 9.20
C PHE A 24 -32.05 4.84 10.08
N GLY A 25 -30.84 4.28 10.00
CA GLY A 25 -30.47 3.02 10.65
C GLY A 25 -29.52 3.21 11.84
N PRO A 26 -29.57 2.33 12.85
CA PRO A 26 -28.55 2.33 13.90
C PRO A 26 -27.17 1.95 13.35
N ARG A 27 -26.13 2.26 14.12
CA ARG A 27 -24.73 1.84 13.89
C ARG A 27 -24.21 1.00 15.06
N GLY A 28 -23.21 0.17 14.83
CA GLY A 28 -22.61 -0.74 15.80
C GLY A 28 -23.18 -2.16 15.81
N ALA A 29 -22.57 -3.03 16.60
CA ALA A 29 -23.07 -4.39 16.84
C ALA A 29 -24.39 -4.39 17.64
N VAL A 30 -25.18 -5.45 17.44
CA VAL A 30 -26.33 -5.77 18.32
C VAL A 30 -25.87 -5.84 19.78
N GLY A 31 -26.54 -5.09 20.66
CA GLY A 31 -26.16 -4.90 22.07
C GLY A 31 -25.31 -3.65 22.33
N ASN A 32 -24.60 -3.12 21.33
CA ASN A 32 -23.83 -1.87 21.37
C ASN A 32 -24.40 -0.80 20.41
N LEU A 33 -25.65 -0.97 19.96
CA LEU A 33 -26.26 -0.14 18.92
C LEU A 33 -26.36 1.33 19.37
N ILE A 34 -26.00 2.24 18.48
CA ILE A 34 -26.20 3.67 18.65
C ILE A 34 -27.05 4.26 17.52
N SER A 35 -27.49 5.50 17.71
CA SER A 35 -28.02 6.34 16.64
C SER A 35 -27.66 7.80 16.86
N TYR A 36 -27.31 8.49 15.77
CA TYR A 36 -27.07 9.94 15.81
C TYR A 36 -28.40 10.67 15.65
N ASN A 37 -28.84 11.39 16.68
CA ASN A 37 -30.02 12.24 16.60
C ASN A 37 -29.64 13.55 15.92
N LEU A 38 -29.91 13.65 14.62
CA LEU A 38 -29.70 14.84 13.80
C LEU A 38 -30.88 15.82 13.98
N PRO A 39 -30.63 17.09 14.34
CA PRO A 39 -31.65 18.13 14.40
C PRO A 39 -32.44 18.25 13.08
N PRO A 40 -33.79 18.41 13.12
CA PRO A 40 -34.62 18.46 11.91
C PRO A 40 -34.26 19.55 10.90
N GLU A 41 -33.62 20.63 11.35
CA GLU A 41 -33.20 21.75 10.51
C GLU A 41 -31.92 21.46 9.71
N LEU A 42 -31.22 20.36 10.01
CA LEU A 42 -30.06 19.88 9.25
C LEU A 42 -30.46 18.91 8.14
N CYS A 43 -31.55 18.18 8.33
CA CYS A 43 -32.13 17.30 7.31
C CYS A 43 -33.64 17.13 7.59
N PRO A 44 -34.53 17.72 6.78
CA PRO A 44 -35.98 17.63 6.98
C PRO A 44 -36.53 16.19 6.95
N GLU A 45 -35.86 15.30 6.21
CA GLU A 45 -36.22 13.88 6.10
C GLU A 45 -36.14 13.14 7.44
N THR A 46 -35.34 13.64 8.40
CA THR A 46 -35.23 13.09 9.76
C THR A 46 -36.58 12.92 10.45
N GLN A 47 -37.57 13.79 10.22
CA GLN A 47 -38.89 13.65 10.84
C GLN A 47 -39.61 12.39 10.34
N HIS A 48 -39.69 12.23 9.01
CA HIS A 48 -40.30 11.07 8.38
C HIS A 48 -39.51 9.79 8.69
N ALA A 49 -38.19 9.84 8.55
CA ALA A 49 -37.30 8.72 8.86
C ALA A 49 -37.30 8.35 10.35
N SER A 50 -37.53 9.28 11.28
CA SER A 50 -37.70 8.94 12.71
C SER A 50 -38.92 8.06 12.95
N THR A 51 -39.97 8.22 12.14
CA THR A 51 -41.17 7.38 12.19
C THR A 51 -40.88 5.99 11.61
N ILE A 52 -40.26 5.93 10.44
CA ILE A 52 -39.83 4.66 9.82
C ILE A 52 -38.86 3.93 10.75
N ARG A 53 -37.88 4.61 11.33
CA ARG A 53 -36.90 4.04 12.26
C ARG A 53 -37.57 3.49 13.52
N LYS A 54 -38.52 4.21 14.12
CA LYS A 54 -39.33 3.73 15.26
C LYS A 54 -40.13 2.47 14.92
N GLN A 55 -40.55 2.29 13.66
CA GLN A 55 -41.24 1.08 13.20
C GLN A 55 -40.25 -0.06 12.89
N SER A 56 -39.23 0.21 12.06
CA SER A 56 -38.26 -0.78 11.54
C SER A 56 -37.29 -1.30 12.59
N PHE A 57 -37.10 -0.59 13.70
CA PHE A 57 -36.17 -0.95 14.78
C PHE A 57 -36.81 -0.86 16.17
N ALA A 58 -38.15 -0.90 16.27
CA ALA A 58 -38.94 -0.75 17.50
C ALA A 58 -38.42 -1.56 18.70
N ASN A 59 -37.97 -2.79 18.43
CA ASN A 59 -37.58 -3.78 19.44
C ASN A 59 -36.08 -3.74 19.79
N LEU A 60 -35.30 -2.81 19.23
CA LEU A 60 -33.87 -2.71 19.45
C LEU A 60 -33.53 -1.62 20.47
N GLN A 61 -32.82 -2.01 21.53
CA GLN A 61 -32.19 -1.05 22.44
C GLN A 61 -31.06 -0.32 21.70
N MET A 62 -31.11 1.01 21.67
CA MET A 62 -30.18 1.89 20.96
C MET A 62 -29.79 3.07 21.85
N ARG A 63 -28.51 3.34 22.05
CA ARG A 63 -28.04 4.54 22.75
C ARG A 63 -28.08 5.73 21.81
N GLU A 64 -28.85 6.75 22.15
CA GLU A 64 -28.91 7.98 21.36
C GLU A 64 -27.65 8.85 21.58
N ILE A 65 -27.01 9.25 20.48
CA ILE A 65 -25.92 10.21 20.44
C ILE A 65 -26.49 11.52 19.90
N ARG A 66 -26.59 12.53 20.76
CA ARG A 66 -27.03 13.87 20.36
C ARG A 66 -26.01 14.49 19.40
N VAL A 67 -26.44 14.86 18.21
CA VAL A 67 -25.72 15.79 17.34
C VAL A 67 -26.25 17.19 17.59
N ASP A 68 -25.37 18.16 17.77
CA ASP A 68 -25.77 19.57 17.87
C ASP A 68 -25.74 20.23 16.48
N ARG A 69 -26.61 21.22 16.27
CA ARG A 69 -26.56 22.05 15.07
C ARG A 69 -25.29 22.92 15.09
N PRO A 70 -24.41 22.85 14.08
CA PRO A 70 -23.27 23.76 13.98
C PRO A 70 -23.75 25.22 13.88
N THR A 71 -23.03 26.14 14.54
CA THR A 71 -23.33 27.59 14.55
C THR A 71 -23.37 28.18 13.14
N THR A 72 -22.55 27.64 12.24
CA THR A 72 -22.51 27.97 10.81
C THR A 72 -22.43 26.67 10.03
N LEU A 73 -23.27 26.51 9.01
CA LEU A 73 -23.19 25.36 8.09
C LEU A 73 -22.04 25.54 7.11
N PRO A 74 -21.27 24.49 6.79
CA PRO A 74 -20.18 24.58 5.83
C PRO A 74 -20.70 24.75 4.40
N ASN A 75 -20.04 25.56 3.60
CA ASN A 75 -20.31 25.63 2.17
C ASN A 75 -19.61 24.45 1.45
N LEU A 76 -20.35 23.39 1.18
CA LEU A 76 -19.81 22.17 0.54
C LEU A 76 -19.87 22.19 -0.99
N SER A 77 -20.37 23.25 -1.62
CA SER A 77 -20.57 23.33 -3.08
C SER A 77 -19.24 23.18 -3.86
N GLY A 78 -18.18 23.87 -3.42
CA GLY A 78 -16.85 23.78 -4.02
C GLY A 78 -16.19 22.40 -3.90
N ILE A 79 -16.63 21.59 -2.92
CA ILE A 79 -16.17 20.22 -2.66
C ILE A 79 -16.93 19.24 -3.58
N GLY A 80 -18.26 19.35 -3.63
CA GLY A 80 -19.09 18.51 -4.50
C GLY A 80 -18.90 18.79 -6.00
N THR A 81 -18.55 20.03 -6.38
CA THR A 81 -18.10 20.35 -7.75
C THR A 81 -16.70 19.78 -8.05
N ALA A 82 -15.86 19.58 -7.03
CA ALA A 82 -14.52 19.01 -7.21
C ALA A 82 -14.54 17.49 -7.33
N CYS A 83 -15.39 16.81 -6.54
CA CYS A 83 -15.58 15.36 -6.56
C CYS A 83 -17.06 15.04 -6.32
N PRO A 84 -17.86 14.84 -7.38
CA PRO A 84 -19.28 14.54 -7.25
C PRO A 84 -19.55 13.26 -6.45
N LYS A 85 -20.70 13.22 -5.75
CA LYS A 85 -21.10 12.09 -4.91
C LYS A 85 -21.17 10.75 -5.67
N SER A 86 -21.50 10.79 -6.95
CA SER A 86 -21.61 9.65 -7.87
C SER A 86 -20.35 9.34 -8.70
N ALA A 87 -19.23 10.06 -8.51
CA ALA A 87 -17.99 9.83 -9.24
C ALA A 87 -17.10 8.78 -8.56
N ILE A 88 -16.33 8.01 -9.34
CA ILE A 88 -15.22 7.21 -8.80
C ILE A 88 -14.15 8.15 -8.23
N TYR A 89 -13.82 8.00 -6.95
CA TYR A 89 -12.70 8.70 -6.33
C TYR A 89 -11.35 8.20 -6.86
N ASN A 90 -10.37 9.09 -6.91
CA ASN A 90 -9.08 8.87 -7.54
C ASN A 90 -8.06 9.75 -6.85
N TYR A 91 -7.11 9.16 -6.13
CA TYR A 91 -6.08 9.88 -5.39
C TYR A 91 -5.18 10.76 -6.28
N PHE A 92 -4.90 10.37 -7.53
CA PHE A 92 -4.02 11.15 -8.41
C PHE A 92 -4.73 12.37 -9.03
N ASN A 93 -6.06 12.42 -9.03
CA ASN A 93 -6.84 13.58 -9.45
C ASN A 93 -6.73 14.75 -8.43
N PRO A 94 -6.11 15.90 -8.77
CA PRO A 94 -5.96 17.02 -7.84
C PRO A 94 -7.29 17.69 -7.45
N ASN A 95 -8.37 17.60 -8.24
CA ASN A 95 -9.69 18.06 -7.79
C ASN A 95 -10.22 17.18 -6.66
N HIS A 96 -10.05 15.86 -6.76
CA HIS A 96 -10.47 14.91 -5.72
C HIS A 96 -9.64 15.09 -4.44
N ARG A 97 -8.32 15.33 -4.55
CA ARG A 97 -7.50 15.69 -3.38
C ARG A 97 -7.89 17.05 -2.79
N ARG A 98 -8.20 18.06 -3.61
CA ARG A 98 -8.71 19.35 -3.13
C ARG A 98 -10.00 19.17 -2.33
N ALA A 99 -10.95 18.38 -2.82
CA ALA A 99 -12.18 18.03 -2.09
C ALA A 99 -11.88 17.43 -0.71
N THR A 100 -10.97 16.44 -0.66
CA THR A 100 -10.52 15.79 0.58
C THR A 100 -9.85 16.76 1.55
N GLN A 101 -9.00 17.67 1.07
CA GLN A 101 -8.33 18.66 1.93
C GLN A 101 -9.30 19.75 2.42
N GLU A 102 -10.18 20.29 1.56
CA GLU A 102 -11.20 21.28 1.96
C GLU A 102 -12.14 20.72 3.03
N LEU A 103 -12.65 19.49 2.84
CA LEU A 103 -13.47 18.79 3.83
C LEU A 103 -12.69 18.53 5.14
N ARG A 104 -11.41 18.13 5.04
CA ARG A 104 -10.54 17.94 6.20
C ARG A 104 -10.33 19.24 6.97
N GLN A 105 -10.13 20.39 6.31
CA GLN A 105 -9.98 21.69 7.00
C GLN A 105 -11.23 22.10 7.77
N ILE A 106 -12.44 21.87 7.22
CA ILE A 106 -13.72 22.13 7.93
C ILE A 106 -13.77 21.35 9.25
N MET A 107 -13.28 20.11 9.28
CA MET A 107 -13.21 19.28 10.49
C MET A 107 -12.04 19.66 11.42
N LEU A 108 -10.88 20.05 10.88
CA LEU A 108 -9.75 20.56 11.68
C LEU A 108 -10.08 21.87 12.42
N GLN A 109 -10.93 22.72 11.84
CA GLN A 109 -11.35 24.01 12.43
C GLN A 109 -12.32 23.87 13.61
N GLN A 110 -12.86 22.68 13.90
CA GLN A 110 -13.79 22.50 15.02
C GLN A 110 -13.07 22.62 16.38
N PRO A 111 -13.58 23.38 17.35
CA PRO A 111 -12.84 23.75 18.56
C PRO A 111 -12.62 22.57 19.52
N ASP A 112 -13.51 21.58 19.50
CA ASP A 112 -13.49 20.42 20.39
C ASP A 112 -14.11 19.18 19.70
N LEU A 113 -14.08 18.05 20.40
CA LEU A 113 -14.58 16.77 19.92
C LEU A 113 -16.10 16.73 19.69
N ARG A 114 -16.89 17.56 20.37
CA ARG A 114 -18.35 17.62 20.20
C ARG A 114 -18.74 18.44 18.97
N GLY A 115 -18.04 19.54 18.72
CA GLY A 115 -18.09 20.27 17.46
C GLY A 115 -17.60 19.41 16.28
N LEU A 116 -16.49 18.69 16.46
CA LEU A 116 -15.95 17.76 15.47
C LEU A 116 -16.94 16.65 15.10
N LEU A 117 -17.52 15.98 16.09
CA LEU A 117 -18.52 14.93 15.88
C LEU A 117 -19.74 15.47 15.13
N SER A 118 -20.26 16.62 15.57
CA SER A 118 -21.44 17.23 14.98
C SER A 118 -21.21 17.66 13.52
N MET A 119 -20.07 18.30 13.24
CA MET A 119 -19.69 18.70 11.89
C MET A 119 -19.42 17.48 10.98
N ALA A 120 -18.78 16.43 11.50
CA ALA A 120 -18.54 15.20 10.76
C ALA A 120 -19.85 14.52 10.36
N CYS A 121 -20.85 14.48 11.25
CA CYS A 121 -22.20 13.97 10.94
C CYS A 121 -22.90 14.79 9.84
N VAL A 122 -22.86 16.13 9.92
CA VAL A 122 -23.47 17.03 8.92
C VAL A 122 -22.81 16.90 7.55
N CYS A 123 -21.48 16.72 7.49
CA CYS A 123 -20.78 16.57 6.22
C CYS A 123 -20.97 15.18 5.60
N ARG A 124 -21.09 14.12 6.43
CA ARG A 124 -21.22 12.72 5.99
C ARG A 124 -22.47 12.50 5.12
N ASP A 125 -23.61 12.99 5.59
CA ASP A 125 -24.92 12.74 4.98
C ASP A 125 -25.29 13.79 3.90
N SER A 126 -24.35 14.64 3.49
CA SER A 126 -24.61 15.69 2.50
C SER A 126 -24.59 15.13 1.07
N GLU A 127 -25.59 15.46 0.26
CA GLU A 127 -25.62 15.13 -1.18
C GLU A 127 -24.46 15.73 -1.99
N MET A 128 -23.74 16.70 -1.44
CA MET A 128 -22.54 17.27 -2.06
C MET A 128 -21.25 16.47 -1.78
N ILE A 129 -21.29 15.43 -0.93
CA ILE A 129 -20.07 14.76 -0.46
C ILE A 129 -19.98 13.31 -0.99
N ASN A 130 -18.86 13.03 -1.66
CA ASN A 130 -18.48 11.69 -2.08
C ASN A 130 -18.04 10.83 -0.87
N PRO A 131 -18.54 9.59 -0.71
CA PRO A 131 -18.19 8.75 0.44
C PRO A 131 -16.69 8.50 0.61
N LYS A 132 -15.92 8.32 -0.47
CA LYS A 132 -14.46 8.11 -0.38
C LYS A 132 -13.72 9.39 0.05
N VAL A 133 -14.20 10.56 -0.40
CA VAL A 133 -13.72 11.87 0.07
C VAL A 133 -13.98 12.04 1.56
N TRP A 134 -15.18 11.69 2.03
CA TRP A 134 -15.51 11.72 3.46
C TRP A 134 -14.62 10.79 4.27
N ILE A 135 -14.50 9.50 3.91
CA ILE A 135 -13.66 8.52 4.61
C ILE A 135 -12.21 9.01 4.70
N THR A 136 -11.64 9.46 3.59
CA THR A 136 -10.24 9.91 3.52
C THR A 136 -10.01 11.19 4.34
N ALA A 137 -10.90 12.18 4.22
CA ALA A 137 -10.80 13.44 4.96
C ALA A 137 -10.97 13.23 6.47
N PHE A 138 -11.92 12.38 6.88
CA PHE A 138 -12.25 12.10 8.27
C PHE A 138 -11.19 11.22 8.94
N ALA A 139 -10.72 10.15 8.30
CA ALA A 139 -9.60 9.34 8.81
C ALA A 139 -8.32 10.19 8.95
N SER A 140 -7.97 10.98 7.93
CA SER A 140 -6.82 11.89 8.01
C SER A 140 -6.99 12.98 9.07
N CYS A 141 -8.21 13.43 9.35
CA CYS A 141 -8.51 14.33 10.48
C CYS A 141 -8.26 13.64 11.83
N LEU A 142 -8.89 12.49 12.09
CA LEU A 142 -8.78 11.74 13.35
C LEU A 142 -7.35 11.27 13.66
N LEU A 143 -6.56 10.94 12.63
CA LEU A 143 -5.16 10.55 12.80
C LEU A 143 -4.21 11.73 13.02
N THR A 144 -4.63 12.99 12.84
CA THR A 144 -3.74 14.17 12.92
C THR A 144 -4.20 15.27 13.89
N ARG A 145 -5.43 15.23 14.40
CA ARG A 145 -5.88 16.17 15.44
C ARG A 145 -5.26 15.85 16.81
N PRO A 146 -4.78 16.86 17.58
CA PRO A 146 -4.18 16.63 18.90
C PRO A 146 -5.13 16.04 19.95
N ASP A 147 -6.43 16.31 19.85
CA ASP A 147 -7.47 15.84 20.77
C ASP A 147 -8.05 14.45 20.41
N THR A 148 -7.72 13.92 19.22
CA THR A 148 -8.08 12.56 18.79
C THR A 148 -6.88 11.60 18.79
N ARG A 149 -5.74 12.00 19.35
CA ARG A 149 -4.54 11.15 19.44
C ARG A 149 -4.86 9.83 20.16
N GLY A 150 -4.47 8.72 19.52
CA GLY A 150 -4.81 7.38 19.96
C GLY A 150 -6.17 6.84 19.48
N PHE A 151 -6.89 7.58 18.63
CA PHE A 151 -7.97 6.99 17.84
C PHE A 151 -7.44 5.82 17.00
N ARG A 152 -8.13 4.67 17.05
CA ARG A 152 -7.76 3.45 16.34
C ARG A 152 -8.70 3.25 15.16
N MET A 153 -8.14 3.23 13.96
CA MET A 153 -8.91 3.00 12.72
C MET A 153 -9.46 1.56 12.68
N PRO A 154 -10.76 1.34 12.39
CA PRO A 154 -11.24 0.02 11.97
C PRO A 154 -10.56 -0.42 10.66
N ALA A 155 -10.38 -1.72 10.47
CA ALA A 155 -9.72 -2.25 9.28
C ALA A 155 -10.35 -1.71 7.97
N ILE A 156 -9.54 -1.11 7.09
CA ILE A 156 -10.08 -0.29 5.98
C ILE A 156 -10.89 -1.10 4.95
N TRP A 157 -10.65 -2.41 4.86
CA TRP A 157 -11.45 -3.33 4.03
C TRP A 157 -12.82 -3.70 4.61
N GLU A 158 -13.07 -3.43 5.91
CA GLU A 158 -14.41 -3.49 6.51
C GLU A 158 -15.17 -2.17 6.33
N VAL A 159 -14.46 -1.06 6.03
CA VAL A 159 -15.03 0.27 5.75
C VAL A 159 -15.30 0.47 4.25
N MET A 160 -14.39 0.04 3.37
CA MET A 160 -14.45 0.18 1.92
C MET A 160 -14.29 -1.16 1.18
N PRO A 161 -15.13 -2.17 1.45
CA PRO A 161 -14.95 -3.53 0.92
C PRO A 161 -14.90 -3.60 -0.62
N ASP A 162 -15.53 -2.65 -1.30
CA ASP A 162 -15.56 -2.51 -2.75
C ASP A 162 -14.17 -2.23 -3.38
N MET A 163 -13.24 -1.66 -2.62
CA MET A 163 -11.84 -1.48 -3.04
C MET A 163 -11.00 -2.77 -2.86
N PHE A 164 -11.53 -3.79 -2.19
CA PHE A 164 -10.77 -4.98 -1.79
C PHE A 164 -11.32 -6.31 -2.33
N PHE A 165 -12.63 -6.40 -2.55
CA PHE A 165 -13.34 -7.64 -2.89
C PHE A 165 -13.98 -7.57 -4.29
N SER A 166 -14.06 -8.72 -4.96
CA SER A 166 -14.68 -8.81 -6.29
C SER A 166 -16.16 -8.41 -6.26
N SER A 167 -16.66 -7.85 -7.36
CA SER A 167 -18.09 -7.50 -7.50
C SER A 167 -19.04 -8.69 -7.26
N PHE A 168 -18.58 -9.93 -7.53
CA PHE A 168 -19.32 -11.14 -7.18
C PHE A 168 -19.32 -11.40 -5.66
N CYS A 169 -18.18 -11.28 -4.97
CA CYS A 169 -18.11 -11.44 -3.52
C CYS A 169 -19.02 -10.43 -2.81
N LEU A 170 -19.02 -9.17 -3.25
CA LEU A 170 -19.94 -8.13 -2.75
C LEU A 170 -21.40 -8.55 -2.99
N LYS A 171 -21.77 -8.97 -4.20
CA LYS A 171 -23.12 -9.45 -4.54
C LYS A 171 -23.58 -10.63 -3.68
N GLU A 172 -22.71 -11.60 -3.42
CA GLU A 172 -23.03 -12.75 -2.58
C GLU A 172 -23.09 -12.35 -1.09
N SER A 173 -22.27 -11.40 -0.65
CA SER A 173 -22.31 -10.85 0.72
C SER A 173 -23.58 -10.01 0.97
N ILE A 174 -24.08 -9.29 -0.04
CA ILE A 174 -25.40 -8.64 -0.03
C ILE A 174 -26.49 -9.71 0.12
N ARG A 175 -26.41 -10.80 -0.65
CA ARG A 175 -27.37 -11.92 -0.57
C ARG A 175 -27.36 -12.59 0.81
N GLN A 176 -26.20 -12.81 1.44
CA GLN A 176 -26.13 -13.26 2.83
C GLN A 176 -26.67 -12.20 3.80
N GLY A 177 -26.49 -10.91 3.50
CA GLY A 177 -27.10 -9.80 4.25
C GLY A 177 -28.64 -9.83 4.26
N SER A 178 -29.28 -10.34 3.21
CA SER A 178 -30.75 -10.53 3.16
C SER A 178 -31.25 -11.80 3.87
N VAL A 179 -30.36 -12.71 4.27
CA VAL A 179 -30.70 -13.98 4.95
C VAL A 179 -30.68 -13.78 6.46
N PRO A 180 -31.64 -14.35 7.23
CA PRO A 180 -31.63 -14.33 8.70
C PRO A 180 -30.30 -14.82 9.29
N GLN A 181 -29.82 -14.18 10.37
CA GLN A 181 -28.44 -14.32 10.85
C GLN A 181 -28.01 -15.78 11.10
N GLN A 182 -28.90 -16.64 11.59
CA GLN A 182 -28.61 -18.05 11.86
C GLN A 182 -28.44 -18.92 10.59
N ASP A 183 -29.00 -18.51 9.45
CA ASP A 183 -29.02 -19.27 8.20
C ASP A 183 -27.95 -18.82 7.18
N ARG A 184 -27.20 -17.76 7.54
CA ARG A 184 -26.13 -17.16 6.73
C ARG A 184 -24.98 -18.13 6.52
N ALA A 185 -24.38 -18.04 5.34
CA ALA A 185 -23.12 -18.68 5.05
C ALA A 185 -21.94 -17.70 5.14
N VAL A 186 -20.76 -18.25 5.41
CA VAL A 186 -19.47 -17.59 5.17
C VAL A 186 -19.21 -17.62 3.67
N VAL A 187 -18.87 -16.47 3.08
CA VAL A 187 -18.50 -16.34 1.67
C VAL A 187 -16.99 -16.59 1.54
N VAL A 188 -16.58 -17.63 0.82
CA VAL A 188 -15.20 -18.15 0.88
C VAL A 188 -14.40 -17.81 -0.40
N ILE A 189 -13.21 -17.25 -0.21
CA ILE A 189 -12.22 -16.91 -1.25
C ILE A 189 -10.93 -17.69 -0.96
N GLU A 190 -10.76 -18.84 -1.62
CA GLU A 190 -9.60 -19.74 -1.43
C GLU A 190 -8.38 -19.38 -2.30
N GLY A 191 -8.44 -18.31 -3.09
CA GLY A 191 -7.33 -17.82 -3.92
C GLY A 191 -7.73 -16.64 -4.80
N SER A 192 -6.92 -16.33 -5.82
CA SER A 192 -7.15 -15.14 -6.66
C SER A 192 -8.35 -15.29 -7.60
N PHE A 193 -9.16 -14.23 -7.62
CA PHE A 193 -10.32 -14.04 -8.50
C PHE A 193 -9.99 -13.22 -9.76
N THR A 194 -8.76 -12.71 -9.88
CA THR A 194 -8.38 -11.77 -10.95
C THR A 194 -7.88 -12.51 -12.20
N GLY A 195 -7.26 -13.68 -12.03
CA GLY A 195 -6.80 -14.53 -13.12
C GLY A 195 -6.68 -16.02 -12.74
N ARG A 196 -6.40 -16.84 -13.75
CA ARG A 196 -6.10 -18.27 -13.61
C ARG A 196 -4.58 -18.50 -13.58
N ASN A 197 -4.17 -19.64 -13.03
CA ASN A 197 -2.75 -20.00 -12.86
C ASN A 197 -1.96 -20.25 -14.16
N ASN A 198 -2.62 -20.20 -15.33
CA ASN A 198 -1.95 -20.17 -16.63
C ASN A 198 -1.41 -18.77 -16.99
N ASN A 199 -1.91 -17.69 -16.37
CA ASN A 199 -1.20 -16.42 -16.33
C ASN A 199 -0.08 -16.53 -15.29
N VAL A 200 1.17 -16.42 -15.72
CA VAL A 200 2.34 -16.59 -14.86
C VAL A 200 2.40 -15.58 -13.70
N GLU A 201 1.92 -14.34 -13.92
CA GLU A 201 1.88 -13.28 -12.91
C GLU A 201 0.76 -13.50 -11.87
N ASN A 202 -0.16 -14.44 -12.11
CA ASN A 202 -1.17 -14.86 -11.13
C ASN A 202 -0.55 -15.55 -9.91
N ARG A 203 0.66 -16.11 -10.04
CA ARG A 203 1.38 -16.75 -8.94
C ARG A 203 1.57 -15.82 -7.74
N LEU A 204 1.79 -14.53 -7.97
CA LEU A 204 2.00 -13.51 -6.92
C LEU A 204 0.72 -12.77 -6.51
N ALA A 205 -0.45 -13.25 -6.91
CA ALA A 205 -1.71 -12.63 -6.51
C ALA A 205 -1.88 -12.59 -4.97
N TYR A 206 -1.36 -13.57 -4.23
CA TYR A 206 -1.38 -13.56 -2.75
C TYR A 206 -0.56 -12.43 -2.11
N PHE A 207 0.29 -11.73 -2.88
CA PHE A 207 1.02 -10.54 -2.44
C PHE A 207 0.38 -9.26 -3.01
N ARG A 208 0.08 -9.24 -4.32
CA ARG A 208 -0.53 -8.10 -5.01
C ARG A 208 -1.93 -7.77 -4.46
N GLU A 209 -2.72 -8.79 -4.16
CA GLU A 209 -4.15 -8.68 -3.82
C GLU A 209 -4.41 -8.88 -2.31
N ASP A 210 -3.36 -8.98 -1.48
CA ASP A 210 -3.46 -9.05 -0.01
C ASP A 210 -4.10 -7.79 0.58
N LEU A 211 -4.94 -7.97 1.61
CA LEU A 211 -5.69 -6.90 2.23
C LEU A 211 -4.78 -5.92 2.99
N GLY A 212 -3.83 -6.44 3.77
CA GLY A 212 -2.91 -5.66 4.59
C GLY A 212 -1.90 -4.87 3.76
N ILE A 213 -1.39 -5.44 2.66
CA ILE A 213 -0.44 -4.74 1.77
C ILE A 213 -1.12 -3.54 1.08
N ASN A 214 -2.34 -3.72 0.55
CA ASN A 214 -3.09 -2.62 -0.08
C ASN A 214 -3.54 -1.58 0.95
N ALA A 215 -3.93 -2.01 2.15
CA ALA A 215 -4.28 -1.11 3.25
C ALA A 215 -3.06 -0.30 3.75
N HIS A 216 -1.89 -0.91 3.87
CA HIS A 216 -0.64 -0.22 4.23
C HIS A 216 -0.33 0.93 3.26
N HIS A 217 -0.38 0.66 1.95
CA HIS A 217 -0.09 1.65 0.92
C HIS A 217 -1.11 2.80 0.91
N TRP A 218 -2.40 2.52 1.14
CA TRP A 218 -3.42 3.56 1.35
C TRP A 218 -3.15 4.38 2.62
N HIS A 219 -2.93 3.73 3.77
CA HIS A 219 -2.63 4.41 5.04
C HIS A 219 -1.33 5.24 4.98
N TRP A 220 -0.33 4.82 4.21
CA TRP A 220 0.89 5.60 3.99
C TRP A 220 0.57 6.89 3.23
N HIS A 221 -0.13 6.81 2.10
CA HIS A 221 -0.54 7.98 1.30
C HIS A 221 -1.59 8.86 2.00
N LEU A 222 -2.33 8.33 2.99
CA LEU A 222 -3.23 9.10 3.88
C LEU A 222 -2.47 9.99 4.87
N ILE A 223 -1.29 9.55 5.33
CA ILE A 223 -0.44 10.28 6.29
C ILE A 223 0.54 11.21 5.58
N TYR A 224 1.08 10.76 4.44
CA TYR A 224 2.09 11.43 3.62
C TYR A 224 1.49 11.94 2.30
N THR A 225 0.40 12.71 2.41
CA THR A 225 -0.35 13.24 1.27
C THR A 225 0.50 14.09 0.33
N LEU A 226 0.22 14.05 -0.98
CA LEU A 226 0.93 14.85 -2.00
C LEU A 226 0.93 16.35 -1.68
N ASP A 227 -0.17 16.87 -1.13
CA ASP A 227 -0.39 18.30 -0.91
C ASP A 227 0.03 18.79 0.50
N ALA A 228 0.82 18.00 1.24
CA ALA A 228 1.23 18.31 2.62
C ALA A 228 2.15 19.56 2.71
N PRO A 229 1.85 20.56 3.55
CA PRO A 229 2.71 21.71 3.78
C PRO A 229 4.13 21.37 4.27
N ARG A 230 5.10 22.18 3.84
CA ARG A 230 6.53 22.00 4.17
C ARG A 230 6.75 21.97 5.69
N GLY A 231 7.42 20.94 6.17
CA GLY A 231 7.73 20.76 7.59
C GLY A 231 6.64 20.06 8.42
N GLN A 232 5.46 19.76 7.87
CA GLN A 232 4.45 18.93 8.57
C GLN A 232 4.84 17.44 8.61
N ARG A 233 5.68 16.99 7.66
CA ARG A 233 6.19 15.63 7.56
C ARG A 233 7.69 15.70 7.29
N ASP A 234 8.48 15.11 8.18
CA ASP A 234 9.95 15.07 8.07
C ASP A 234 10.38 14.03 7.03
N ARG A 235 11.34 14.40 6.18
CA ARG A 235 11.99 13.55 5.16
C ARG A 235 10.99 12.76 4.28
N LYS A 236 9.91 13.43 3.85
CA LYS A 236 8.76 12.81 3.16
C LYS A 236 9.13 12.21 1.80
N GLY A 237 9.97 12.88 1.03
CA GLY A 237 10.43 12.40 -0.27
C GLY A 237 11.46 11.27 -0.16
N GLU A 238 12.30 11.29 0.88
CA GLU A 238 13.21 10.17 1.17
C GLU A 238 12.43 8.93 1.62
N LEU A 239 11.37 9.12 2.41
CA LEU A 239 10.48 8.05 2.84
C LEU A 239 9.64 7.49 1.68
N PHE A 240 9.17 8.34 0.75
CA PHE A 240 8.54 7.91 -0.49
C PHE A 240 9.46 6.96 -1.27
N PHE A 241 10.73 7.34 -1.44
CA PHE A 241 11.74 6.48 -2.06
C PHE A 241 11.94 5.17 -1.28
N MET A 242 12.17 5.21 0.03
CA MET A 242 12.54 4.01 0.79
C MET A 242 11.39 3.00 0.95
N MET A 243 10.16 3.47 1.20
CA MET A 243 9.00 2.61 1.35
C MET A 243 8.76 1.80 0.06
N HIS A 244 8.79 2.47 -1.10
CA HIS A 244 8.65 1.80 -2.40
C HIS A 244 9.88 0.93 -2.76
N ARG A 245 11.10 1.36 -2.42
CA ARG A 245 12.34 0.56 -2.57
C ARG A 245 12.23 -0.79 -1.86
N GLU A 246 11.83 -0.79 -0.59
CA GLU A 246 11.75 -2.03 0.18
C GLU A 246 10.53 -2.88 -0.19
N MET A 247 9.40 -2.25 -0.53
CA MET A 247 8.24 -2.92 -1.12
C MET A 247 8.60 -3.66 -2.42
N LEU A 248 9.40 -3.03 -3.30
CA LEU A 248 9.96 -3.69 -4.48
C LEU A 248 10.89 -4.85 -4.09
N ALA A 249 11.82 -4.65 -3.15
CA ALA A 249 12.73 -5.72 -2.70
C ALA A 249 11.97 -6.95 -2.16
N ARG A 250 10.87 -6.74 -1.41
CA ARG A 250 9.95 -7.79 -0.98
C ARG A 250 9.26 -8.48 -2.16
N TYR A 251 8.75 -7.71 -3.14
CA TYR A 251 8.13 -8.26 -4.33
C TYR A 251 9.11 -9.10 -5.17
N GLU A 252 10.37 -8.65 -5.32
CA GLU A 252 11.42 -9.40 -6.02
C GLU A 252 11.76 -10.73 -5.32
N ALA A 253 11.80 -10.75 -3.99
CA ALA A 253 11.94 -11.98 -3.21
C ALA A 253 10.79 -12.97 -3.49
N GLU A 254 9.55 -12.48 -3.54
CA GLU A 254 8.36 -13.28 -3.91
C GLU A 254 8.39 -13.75 -5.37
N ARG A 255 8.95 -12.97 -6.30
CA ARG A 255 9.13 -13.40 -7.70
C ARG A 255 10.05 -14.61 -7.78
N LEU A 256 11.22 -14.52 -7.13
CA LEU A 256 12.16 -15.63 -7.04
C LEU A 256 11.54 -16.86 -6.33
N ALA A 257 10.77 -16.65 -5.26
CA ALA A 257 10.04 -17.73 -4.56
C ALA A 257 9.00 -18.46 -5.44
N ASN A 258 8.53 -17.85 -6.52
CA ASN A 258 7.57 -18.43 -7.47
C ASN A 258 8.20 -18.82 -8.83
N ASN A 259 9.53 -18.96 -8.87
CA ASN A 259 10.32 -19.27 -10.07
C ASN A 259 10.10 -18.25 -11.22
N LEU A 260 10.06 -16.96 -10.89
CA LEU A 260 10.02 -15.85 -11.85
C LEU A 260 11.33 -15.06 -11.82
N THR A 261 11.70 -14.48 -12.97
CA THR A 261 12.81 -13.53 -13.06
C THR A 261 12.51 -12.25 -12.30
N LEU A 262 13.55 -11.47 -11.96
CA LEU A 262 13.40 -10.11 -11.42
C LEU A 262 12.53 -9.20 -12.30
N THR A 263 11.94 -8.19 -11.68
CA THR A 263 10.99 -7.24 -12.29
C THR A 263 11.68 -6.38 -13.33
N LYS A 264 11.17 -6.41 -14.57
CA LYS A 264 11.66 -5.55 -15.66
C LYS A 264 10.99 -4.18 -15.56
N PRO A 265 11.73 -3.06 -15.45
CA PRO A 265 11.15 -1.72 -15.39
C PRO A 265 10.30 -1.44 -16.64
N LEU A 266 9.17 -0.76 -16.49
CA LEU A 266 8.37 -0.24 -17.60
C LEU A 266 8.94 1.11 -18.02
N LYS A 267 9.76 1.11 -19.08
CA LYS A 267 10.34 2.36 -19.60
C LYS A 267 9.32 3.06 -20.51
N LEU A 268 9.26 4.39 -20.46
CA LEU A 268 8.39 5.22 -21.34
C LEU A 268 8.58 4.93 -22.84
N ASP A 269 9.72 4.36 -23.21
CA ASP A 269 10.13 4.05 -24.58
C ASP A 269 9.88 2.58 -24.98
N GLU A 270 9.29 1.76 -24.09
CA GLU A 270 8.88 0.37 -24.39
C GLU A 270 7.59 0.30 -25.24
N GLY A 271 6.73 1.33 -25.17
CA GLY A 271 5.55 1.51 -26.01
C GLY A 271 4.38 0.54 -25.80
N VAL A 272 4.62 -0.64 -25.21
CA VAL A 272 3.63 -1.70 -24.99
C VAL A 272 3.77 -2.29 -23.59
N ILE A 273 2.68 -2.33 -22.84
CA ILE A 273 2.56 -3.07 -21.58
C ILE A 273 2.09 -4.48 -21.91
N LYS A 274 2.98 -5.46 -21.81
CA LYS A 274 2.70 -6.86 -22.15
C LYS A 274 1.71 -7.47 -21.17
N GLU A 275 1.85 -7.09 -19.90
CA GLU A 275 1.12 -7.64 -18.77
C GLU A 275 -0.30 -7.02 -18.68
N GLY A 276 -1.32 -7.79 -19.09
CA GLY A 276 -2.72 -7.44 -18.88
C GLY A 276 -3.20 -7.76 -17.46
N TYR A 277 -4.16 -6.96 -16.96
CA TYR A 277 -4.74 -7.12 -15.63
C TYR A 277 -6.23 -6.72 -15.60
N PHE A 278 -7.04 -7.54 -14.91
CA PHE A 278 -8.50 -7.45 -14.91
C PHE A 278 -9.02 -7.49 -13.46
N PRO A 279 -9.14 -6.33 -12.76
CA PRO A 279 -9.26 -6.27 -11.30
C PRO A 279 -10.53 -6.90 -10.71
N LYS A 280 -11.63 -7.04 -11.47
CA LYS A 280 -12.97 -7.48 -10.99
C LYS A 280 -13.59 -6.63 -9.87
N LEU A 281 -12.99 -5.48 -9.55
CA LEU A 281 -13.54 -4.50 -8.61
C LEU A 281 -14.61 -3.65 -9.28
N THR A 282 -15.51 -3.11 -8.45
CA THR A 282 -16.50 -2.10 -8.81
C THR A 282 -16.49 -1.07 -7.69
N ASP A 283 -16.69 0.21 -7.96
CA ASP A 283 -16.93 1.20 -6.90
C ASP A 283 -18.43 1.22 -6.55
N SER A 284 -18.75 1.11 -5.26
CA SER A 284 -20.15 1.00 -4.80
C SER A 284 -20.93 2.31 -4.88
N ASN A 285 -20.26 3.46 -4.97
CA ASN A 285 -20.89 4.78 -4.91
C ASN A 285 -21.42 5.22 -6.29
N SER A 286 -20.60 4.97 -7.31
CA SER A 286 -20.88 5.22 -8.72
C SER A 286 -21.63 4.06 -9.39
N GLY A 287 -21.51 2.85 -8.85
CA GLY A 287 -21.96 1.61 -9.50
C GLY A 287 -21.11 1.22 -10.71
N GLN A 288 -19.97 1.88 -10.93
CA GLN A 288 -19.13 1.72 -12.12
C GLN A 288 -17.99 0.72 -11.88
N LEU A 289 -17.53 0.08 -12.95
CA LEU A 289 -16.39 -0.85 -12.93
C LEU A 289 -15.06 -0.12 -12.98
N TRP A 290 -14.02 -0.72 -12.39
CA TRP A 290 -12.64 -0.27 -12.60
C TRP A 290 -12.13 -0.71 -13.97
N GLY A 291 -11.49 0.21 -14.70
CA GLY A 291 -10.94 -0.04 -16.03
C GLY A 291 -10.00 -1.26 -16.07
N ASN A 292 -10.19 -2.12 -17.06
CA ASN A 292 -9.39 -3.34 -17.27
C ASN A 292 -8.32 -3.09 -18.34
N ARG A 293 -7.12 -3.65 -18.19
CA ARG A 293 -6.06 -3.55 -19.21
C ARG A 293 -5.83 -4.91 -19.86
N GLN A 294 -5.89 -4.96 -21.19
CA GLN A 294 -5.61 -6.18 -21.96
C GLN A 294 -4.10 -6.49 -22.01
N GLN A 295 -3.75 -7.70 -22.44
CA GLN A 295 -2.35 -8.01 -22.74
C GLN A 295 -1.89 -7.21 -23.96
N ASN A 296 -0.64 -6.75 -23.94
CA ASN A 296 -0.04 -5.92 -24.99
C ASN A 296 -0.77 -4.58 -25.24
N SER A 297 -1.44 -4.01 -24.23
CA SER A 297 -1.99 -2.65 -24.31
C SER A 297 -0.89 -1.62 -24.60
N LYS A 298 -1.14 -0.74 -25.57
CA LYS A 298 -0.19 0.31 -25.98
C LYS A 298 -0.11 1.41 -24.92
N LEU A 299 1.11 1.75 -24.48
CA LEU A 299 1.35 2.99 -23.74
C LEU A 299 1.25 4.15 -24.75
N SER A 300 0.30 5.06 -24.53
CA SER A 300 -0.06 6.10 -25.50
C SER A 300 -0.52 7.37 -24.80
N ASP A 301 -0.43 8.51 -25.51
CA ASP A 301 -0.79 9.82 -25.00
C ASP A 301 -2.27 9.87 -24.57
N VAL A 302 -2.53 10.48 -23.41
CA VAL A 302 -3.89 10.73 -22.90
C VAL A 302 -4.40 12.04 -23.50
N ASN A 303 -5.62 12.02 -24.06
CA ASN A 303 -6.32 13.18 -24.60
C ASN A 303 -7.82 13.12 -24.26
N ARG A 304 -8.14 13.01 -22.97
CA ARG A 304 -9.49 12.89 -22.41
C ARG A 304 -10.12 14.27 -22.20
N LEU A 305 -10.21 15.09 -23.26
CA LEU A 305 -10.67 16.49 -23.16
C LEU A 305 -12.12 16.62 -22.68
N ASP A 306 -12.98 15.68 -23.05
CA ASP A 306 -14.40 15.65 -22.69
C ASP A 306 -14.67 14.95 -21.34
N ASP A 307 -13.63 14.40 -20.69
CA ASP A 307 -13.74 13.82 -19.35
C ASP A 307 -13.91 14.92 -18.30
N SER A 308 -15.16 15.21 -17.95
CA SER A 308 -15.54 16.20 -16.95
C SER A 308 -14.91 15.96 -15.57
N ASN A 309 -14.64 14.69 -15.23
CA ASN A 309 -14.16 14.29 -13.91
C ASN A 309 -12.65 14.53 -13.78
N LEU A 310 -11.89 14.41 -14.87
CA LEU A 310 -10.48 14.80 -14.90
C LEU A 310 -10.30 16.33 -14.96
N PRO A 311 -9.32 16.90 -14.22
CA PRO A 311 -8.96 18.30 -14.32
C PRO A 311 -8.07 18.55 -15.56
N GLN A 312 -8.11 19.77 -16.11
CA GLN A 312 -7.51 20.13 -17.40
C GLN A 312 -6.05 19.65 -17.58
N GLY A 313 -5.20 19.80 -16.55
CA GLY A 313 -3.80 19.38 -16.58
C GLY A 313 -3.55 17.86 -16.60
N PHE A 314 -4.58 17.05 -16.38
CA PHE A 314 -4.55 15.58 -16.46
C PHE A 314 -5.39 15.03 -17.63
N ARG A 315 -6.19 15.88 -18.31
CA ARG A 315 -6.89 15.50 -19.55
C ARG A 315 -5.91 15.28 -20.71
N VAL A 316 -4.78 16.00 -20.72
CA VAL A 316 -3.76 15.92 -21.78
C VAL A 316 -2.40 15.58 -21.18
N ILE A 317 -1.94 14.34 -21.38
CA ILE A 317 -0.62 13.85 -20.93
C ILE A 317 0.07 13.18 -22.11
N THR A 318 1.19 13.74 -22.58
CA THR A 318 1.96 13.13 -23.68
C THR A 318 3.23 12.45 -23.19
N LEU A 319 3.62 11.36 -23.86
CA LEU A 319 4.86 10.66 -23.62
C LEU A 319 6.08 11.54 -23.90
N GLU A 320 5.97 12.53 -24.79
CA GLU A 320 7.02 13.54 -25.00
C GLU A 320 7.19 14.45 -23.77
N MET A 321 6.09 14.90 -23.15
CA MET A 321 6.11 15.66 -21.90
C MET A 321 6.79 14.86 -20.78
N MET A 322 6.40 13.59 -20.60
CA MET A 322 7.01 12.71 -19.60
C MET A 322 8.50 12.43 -19.87
N ARG A 323 8.91 12.26 -21.14
CA ARG A 323 10.34 12.15 -21.53
C ARG A 323 11.12 13.42 -21.19
N ARG A 324 10.50 14.60 -21.38
CA ARG A 324 11.10 15.91 -21.09
C ARG A 324 11.31 16.12 -19.60
N PHE A 325 10.31 15.78 -18.78
CA PHE A 325 10.41 15.76 -17.32
C PHE A 325 11.50 14.79 -16.83
N ARG A 326 11.49 13.53 -17.31
CA ARG A 326 12.57 12.56 -17.06
C ARG A 326 13.96 13.13 -17.40
N GLY A 327 14.11 13.74 -18.58
CA GLY A 327 15.40 14.29 -19.02
C GLY A 327 15.95 15.34 -18.05
N ARG A 328 15.09 16.25 -17.59
CA ARG A 328 15.43 17.29 -16.60
C ARG A 328 15.76 16.71 -15.22
N ILE A 329 15.03 15.67 -14.79
CA ILE A 329 15.31 14.97 -13.52
C ILE A 329 16.68 14.27 -13.59
N LEU A 330 17.00 13.61 -14.71
CA LEU A 330 18.31 12.99 -14.92
C LEU A 330 19.44 14.04 -14.98
N GLU A 331 19.24 15.19 -15.64
CA GLU A 331 20.20 16.31 -15.64
C GLU A 331 20.47 16.82 -14.21
N ALA A 332 19.43 16.94 -13.37
CA ALA A 332 19.59 17.35 -11.97
C ALA A 332 20.36 16.32 -11.14
N ILE A 333 20.17 15.03 -11.41
CA ILE A 333 20.93 13.93 -10.78
C ILE A 333 22.41 13.94 -11.21
N ASP A 334 22.66 14.08 -12.51
CA ASP A 334 24.01 14.05 -13.09
C ASP A 334 24.84 15.27 -12.71
N SER A 335 24.21 16.45 -12.61
CA SER A 335 24.84 17.69 -12.15
C SER A 335 24.88 17.84 -10.63
N GLY A 336 24.18 16.96 -9.88
CA GLY A 336 24.00 17.07 -8.43
C GLY A 336 23.23 18.32 -7.98
N MET A 337 22.56 19.04 -8.89
CA MET A 337 22.02 20.38 -8.65
C MET A 337 20.61 20.56 -9.25
N VAL A 338 19.65 20.95 -8.41
CA VAL A 338 18.25 21.28 -8.76
C VAL A 338 18.13 22.73 -9.18
N ILE A 339 17.33 23.01 -10.21
CA ILE A 339 16.94 24.37 -10.65
C ILE A 339 15.65 24.77 -9.94
N THR A 340 15.72 25.69 -8.99
CA THR A 340 14.56 26.34 -8.36
C THR A 340 14.23 27.66 -9.09
N PRO A 341 13.08 28.30 -8.83
CA PRO A 341 12.81 29.67 -9.27
C PRO A 341 13.79 30.74 -8.75
N THR A 342 14.65 30.42 -7.78
CA THR A 342 15.61 31.34 -7.16
C THR A 342 17.08 31.05 -7.52
N GLY A 343 17.38 29.94 -8.20
CA GLY A 343 18.75 29.59 -8.61
C GLY A 343 18.98 28.07 -8.70
N ARG A 344 20.25 27.64 -8.73
CA ARG A 344 20.60 26.21 -8.56
C ARG A 344 20.99 25.93 -7.11
N VAL A 345 20.48 24.82 -6.55
CA VAL A 345 20.79 24.35 -5.19
C VAL A 345 21.19 22.86 -5.22
N PRO A 346 21.97 22.34 -4.25
CA PRO A 346 22.33 20.93 -4.20
C PRO A 346 21.11 20.00 -4.15
N LEU A 347 21.15 18.91 -4.91
CA LEU A 347 20.12 17.87 -4.89
C LEU A 347 20.28 16.97 -3.66
N THR A 348 19.19 16.82 -2.89
CA THR A 348 19.10 15.80 -1.83
C THR A 348 18.15 14.68 -2.25
N ILE A 349 18.24 13.51 -1.61
CA ILE A 349 17.30 12.40 -1.86
C ILE A 349 15.85 12.78 -1.51
N ASP A 350 15.65 13.64 -0.51
CA ASP A 350 14.34 14.12 -0.08
C ASP A 350 13.70 15.02 -1.15
N MET A 351 14.48 16.00 -1.63
CA MET A 351 14.07 16.83 -2.78
C MET A 351 13.84 16.00 -4.04
N LEU A 352 14.63 14.93 -4.27
CA LEU A 352 14.43 14.04 -5.41
C LEU A 352 13.09 13.29 -5.32
N GLY A 353 12.67 12.88 -4.11
CA GLY A 353 11.36 12.28 -3.88
C GLY A 353 10.23 13.23 -4.21
N ASP A 354 10.26 14.42 -3.63
CA ASP A 354 9.26 15.48 -3.89
C ASP A 354 9.21 15.91 -5.37
N ILE A 355 10.34 15.86 -6.09
CA ILE A 355 10.45 16.11 -7.54
C ILE A 355 9.82 14.98 -8.37
N ILE A 356 10.08 13.73 -8.02
CA ILE A 356 9.70 12.56 -8.84
C ILE A 356 8.23 12.20 -8.67
N GLU A 357 7.71 12.26 -7.44
CA GLU A 357 6.40 11.73 -7.07
C GLU A 357 5.23 12.29 -7.91
N SER A 358 5.00 13.60 -8.04
CA SER A 358 5.59 14.73 -7.33
C SER A 358 4.68 15.26 -6.22
N SER A 359 5.22 16.01 -5.27
CA SER A 359 4.46 16.62 -4.16
C SER A 359 4.34 18.15 -4.32
N SER A 360 3.52 18.79 -3.47
CA SER A 360 3.48 20.26 -3.35
C SER A 360 4.79 20.89 -2.87
N LEU A 361 5.76 20.08 -2.43
CA LEU A 361 7.09 20.50 -2.01
C LEU A 361 8.10 20.52 -3.17
N ASN A 362 7.72 19.98 -4.35
CA ASN A 362 8.49 20.03 -5.59
C ASN A 362 9.01 21.46 -5.80
N PRO A 363 10.34 21.69 -5.80
CA PRO A 363 10.91 23.02 -5.81
C PRO A 363 10.72 23.76 -7.13
N ASN A 364 10.33 23.08 -8.22
CA ASN A 364 10.06 23.70 -9.52
C ASN A 364 9.12 22.81 -10.39
N PRO A 365 7.82 22.75 -10.10
CA PRO A 365 6.89 21.82 -10.74
C PRO A 365 6.68 22.12 -12.23
N GLN A 366 6.82 23.37 -12.67
CA GLN A 366 6.77 23.72 -14.10
C GLN A 366 7.99 23.19 -14.88
N TYR A 367 9.13 23.03 -14.21
CA TYR A 367 10.34 22.48 -14.84
C TYR A 367 10.37 20.96 -14.75
N TYR A 368 10.21 20.38 -13.56
CA TYR A 368 10.36 18.93 -13.35
C TYR A 368 9.10 18.12 -13.61
N GLY A 369 7.91 18.74 -13.57
CA GLY A 369 6.64 18.05 -13.78
C GLY A 369 6.27 17.10 -12.63
N ASP A 370 5.47 16.09 -12.99
CA ASP A 370 4.77 15.21 -12.06
C ASP A 370 4.92 13.73 -12.46
N LEU A 371 6.18 13.28 -12.60
CA LEU A 371 6.53 12.10 -13.41
C LEU A 371 5.83 10.80 -12.94
N HIS A 372 5.92 10.46 -11.65
CA HIS A 372 5.36 9.20 -11.13
C HIS A 372 3.82 9.19 -11.19
N ASN A 373 3.16 10.26 -10.72
CA ASN A 373 1.70 10.40 -10.74
C ASN A 373 1.13 10.40 -12.17
N MET A 374 1.76 11.10 -13.11
CA MET A 374 1.39 11.04 -14.53
C MET A 374 1.53 9.61 -15.09
N GLY A 375 2.51 8.85 -14.63
CA GLY A 375 2.66 7.41 -14.92
C GLY A 375 1.47 6.57 -14.47
N HIS A 376 0.99 6.79 -13.25
CA HIS A 376 -0.23 6.13 -12.77
C HIS A 376 -1.44 6.45 -13.65
N VAL A 377 -1.63 7.72 -14.04
CA VAL A 377 -2.75 8.15 -14.89
C VAL A 377 -2.64 7.59 -16.32
N ILE A 378 -1.50 7.75 -17.02
CA ILE A 378 -1.33 7.25 -18.39
C ILE A 378 -1.47 5.72 -18.49
N ILE A 379 -1.03 4.98 -17.47
CA ILE A 379 -1.20 3.52 -17.41
C ILE A 379 -2.67 3.14 -17.16
N SER A 380 -3.34 3.82 -16.23
CA SER A 380 -4.76 3.57 -15.91
C SER A 380 -5.72 3.90 -17.07
N ALA A 381 -5.34 4.85 -17.94
CA ALA A 381 -6.09 5.27 -19.11
C ALA A 381 -5.91 4.36 -20.35
N THR A 382 -5.02 3.37 -20.34
CA THR A 382 -4.61 2.59 -21.54
C THR A 382 -5.71 1.84 -22.30
N HIS A 383 -6.92 1.74 -21.77
CA HIS A 383 -8.07 1.12 -22.42
C HIS A 383 -9.02 2.13 -23.10
N ASP A 384 -9.01 3.40 -22.67
CA ASP A 384 -9.73 4.52 -23.30
C ASP A 384 -8.96 5.84 -23.10
N PRO A 385 -7.81 6.01 -23.80
CA PRO A 385 -6.94 7.17 -23.62
C PRO A 385 -7.51 8.47 -24.20
N GLU A 386 -8.58 8.40 -24.99
CA GLU A 386 -9.24 9.55 -25.65
C GLU A 386 -10.67 9.80 -25.14
N PHE A 387 -11.14 9.06 -24.12
CA PHE A 387 -12.50 9.12 -23.56
C PHE A 387 -13.62 8.82 -24.58
N LYS A 388 -13.32 8.03 -25.62
CA LYS A 388 -14.25 7.70 -26.71
C LYS A 388 -15.35 6.71 -26.30
N HIS A 389 -15.18 6.06 -25.16
CA HIS A 389 -16.12 5.07 -24.63
C HIS A 389 -16.72 5.51 -23.28
N SER A 390 -16.39 6.73 -22.82
CA SER A 390 -16.74 7.25 -21.50
C SER A 390 -16.29 6.38 -20.32
N GLU A 391 -15.24 5.57 -20.52
CA GLU A 391 -14.79 4.57 -19.55
C GLU A 391 -13.91 5.16 -18.44
N ASN A 392 -13.99 4.57 -17.24
CA ASN A 392 -13.23 5.00 -16.06
C ASN A 392 -11.81 4.46 -16.03
N LEU A 393 -10.89 5.22 -15.42
CA LEU A 393 -9.51 4.80 -15.19
C LEU A 393 -9.42 3.47 -14.41
N GLY A 394 -8.45 2.63 -14.80
CA GLY A 394 -8.16 1.37 -14.11
C GLY A 394 -7.44 1.56 -12.77
N VAL A 395 -7.38 0.50 -11.95
CA VAL A 395 -6.87 0.51 -10.55
C VAL A 395 -5.52 1.20 -10.29
N MET A 396 -4.68 1.35 -11.31
CA MET A 396 -3.48 2.20 -11.20
C MET A 396 -3.78 3.65 -10.82
N SER A 397 -5.02 4.14 -10.95
CA SER A 397 -5.41 5.50 -10.56
C SER A 397 -5.82 5.70 -9.08
N ASP A 398 -5.70 4.70 -8.21
CA ASP A 398 -5.93 4.91 -6.77
C ASP A 398 -5.00 4.11 -5.85
N THR A 399 -4.58 4.71 -4.74
CA THR A 399 -3.61 4.13 -3.81
C THR A 399 -4.15 2.91 -3.07
N SER A 400 -5.46 2.73 -2.89
CA SER A 400 -5.99 1.50 -2.27
C SER A 400 -6.07 0.30 -3.22
N THR A 401 -5.79 0.48 -4.52
CA THR A 401 -5.92 -0.60 -5.51
C THR A 401 -4.75 -0.75 -6.48
N ALA A 402 -3.88 0.24 -6.64
CA ALA A 402 -2.79 0.20 -7.62
C ALA A 402 -1.83 -0.99 -7.44
N MET A 403 -1.47 -1.34 -6.19
CA MET A 403 -0.60 -2.49 -5.90
C MET A 403 -1.16 -3.84 -6.38
N ARG A 404 -2.47 -3.94 -6.61
CA ARG A 404 -3.09 -5.13 -7.18
C ARG A 404 -2.59 -5.41 -8.60
N ASP A 405 -2.21 -4.38 -9.35
CA ASP A 405 -1.76 -4.52 -10.73
C ASP A 405 -0.27 -4.88 -10.81
N VAL A 406 0.07 -5.88 -11.62
CA VAL A 406 1.47 -6.25 -11.92
C VAL A 406 2.27 -5.10 -12.54
N VAL A 407 1.62 -4.17 -13.26
CA VAL A 407 2.30 -3.02 -13.85
C VAL A 407 2.77 -2.00 -12.81
N PHE A 408 2.17 -1.97 -11.61
CA PHE A 408 2.61 -1.11 -10.50
C PHE A 408 4.08 -1.33 -10.21
N TYR A 409 4.48 -2.60 -10.02
CA TYR A 409 5.86 -2.97 -9.73
C TYR A 409 6.79 -2.68 -10.91
N ARG A 410 6.32 -2.82 -12.16
CA ARG A 410 7.11 -2.41 -13.34
C ARG A 410 7.34 -0.89 -13.40
N TRP A 411 6.32 -0.09 -13.07
CA TRP A 411 6.43 1.37 -13.02
C TRP A 411 7.31 1.84 -11.86
N HIS A 412 7.06 1.34 -10.65
CA HIS A 412 7.86 1.64 -9.48
C HIS A 412 9.32 1.18 -9.62
N LYS A 413 9.59 0.06 -10.30
CA LYS A 413 10.98 -0.35 -10.63
C LYS A 413 11.69 0.65 -11.55
N TYR A 414 10.97 1.27 -12.49
CA TYR A 414 11.53 2.30 -13.37
C TYR A 414 11.79 3.62 -12.63
N ILE A 415 10.90 3.98 -11.69
CA ILE A 415 11.10 5.11 -10.77
C ILE A 415 12.29 4.84 -9.82
N ASP A 416 12.40 3.63 -9.27
CA ASP A 416 13.50 3.16 -8.44
C ASP A 416 14.86 3.17 -9.16
N ASP A 417 14.90 2.85 -10.47
CA ASP A 417 16.13 3.01 -11.28
C ASP A 417 16.59 4.48 -11.38
N ILE A 418 15.68 5.46 -11.33
CA ILE A 418 16.02 6.90 -11.33
C ILE A 418 16.59 7.30 -9.96
N PHE A 419 15.97 6.85 -8.85
CA PHE A 419 16.55 7.04 -7.51
C PHE A 419 17.89 6.32 -7.34
N ASP A 420 18.05 5.14 -7.91
CA ASP A 420 19.30 4.37 -7.84
C ASP A 420 20.45 5.11 -8.55
N ARG A 421 20.19 5.80 -9.67
CA ARG A 421 21.18 6.66 -10.34
C ARG A 421 21.70 7.76 -9.40
N PHE A 422 20.83 8.40 -8.61
CA PHE A 422 21.26 9.36 -7.59
C PHE A 422 22.10 8.69 -6.50
N LYS A 423 21.66 7.54 -5.98
CA LYS A 423 22.40 6.78 -4.96
C LYS A 423 23.75 6.23 -5.47
N GLN A 424 23.90 5.99 -6.76
CA GLN A 424 25.17 5.60 -7.39
C GLN A 424 26.18 6.75 -7.46
N ASN A 425 25.72 8.01 -7.52
CA ASN A 425 26.57 9.21 -7.51
C ASN A 425 27.06 9.59 -6.09
N LEU A 426 26.59 8.91 -5.03
CA LEU A 426 27.05 9.12 -3.66
C LEU A 426 28.28 8.27 -3.32
N ASN A 427 29.21 8.85 -2.58
CA ASN A 427 30.36 8.13 -2.04
C ASN A 427 29.91 6.91 -1.19
N PRO A 428 30.45 5.70 -1.43
CA PRO A 428 30.22 4.53 -0.59
C PRO A 428 30.57 4.77 0.88
N TYR A 429 29.82 4.14 1.79
CA TYR A 429 30.20 4.05 3.20
C TYR A 429 31.40 3.11 3.34
N ASN A 430 32.53 3.62 3.82
CA ASN A 430 33.73 2.82 4.02
C ASN A 430 33.69 2.09 5.37
N PRO A 431 34.45 0.99 5.55
CA PRO A 431 34.64 0.36 6.84
C PRO A 431 35.11 1.37 7.89
N THR A 432 36.10 2.21 7.55
CA THR A 432 36.60 3.29 8.42
C THR A 432 36.73 4.60 7.65
N GLY A 433 36.50 5.72 8.33
CA GLY A 433 36.57 7.06 7.77
C GLY A 433 35.41 7.41 6.81
N GLY A 434 35.40 8.68 6.36
CA GLY A 434 34.35 9.23 5.50
C GLY A 434 33.06 9.59 6.24
N GLU A 435 31.99 9.83 5.47
CA GLU A 435 30.64 10.05 5.98
C GLU A 435 30.04 8.72 6.45
N PHE A 436 29.56 8.67 7.70
CA PHE A 436 28.93 7.49 8.32
C PHE A 436 29.74 6.18 8.10
N PRO A 437 30.90 6.04 8.76
CA PRO A 437 31.70 4.82 8.68
C PRO A 437 30.91 3.60 9.18
N LEU A 438 31.14 2.45 8.54
CA LEU A 438 30.44 1.21 8.87
C LEU A 438 30.94 0.61 10.20
N ALA A 439 32.26 0.63 10.45
CA ALA A 439 32.83 0.04 11.65
C ALA A 439 32.65 0.95 12.87
N TRP A 440 32.10 0.40 13.95
CA TRP A 440 31.97 1.07 15.24
C TRP A 440 33.04 0.53 16.21
N GLU A 441 33.98 1.39 16.60
CA GLU A 441 35.17 0.98 17.34
C GLU A 441 34.82 0.35 18.71
N GLY A 442 35.46 -0.78 19.01
CA GLY A 442 35.27 -1.52 20.24
C GLY A 442 33.99 -2.37 20.32
N ILE A 443 33.07 -2.26 19.36
CA ILE A 443 31.83 -3.05 19.33
C ILE A 443 31.93 -4.17 18.28
N GLN A 444 31.58 -5.39 18.67
CA GLN A 444 31.64 -6.58 17.82
C GLN A 444 30.39 -7.45 17.94
N VAL A 445 29.81 -7.88 16.82
CA VAL A 445 28.74 -8.89 16.79
C VAL A 445 29.39 -10.26 16.63
N GLU A 446 29.49 -10.99 17.74
CA GLU A 446 30.15 -12.30 17.77
C GLU A 446 29.31 -13.35 17.04
N SER A 447 28.00 -13.34 17.30
CA SER A 447 27.03 -14.28 16.73
C SER A 447 25.65 -13.65 16.59
N ALA A 448 24.89 -14.18 15.63
CA ALA A 448 23.46 -13.96 15.48
C ALA A 448 22.81 -15.27 15.05
N GLN A 449 21.69 -15.62 15.67
CA GLN A 449 20.93 -16.83 15.40
C GLN A 449 19.43 -16.49 15.34
N LEU A 450 18.73 -17.13 14.41
CA LEU A 450 17.27 -17.12 14.31
C LEU A 450 16.74 -18.45 14.86
N GLN A 451 15.71 -18.40 15.71
CA GLN A 451 15.00 -19.58 16.19
C GLN A 451 13.49 -19.43 16.00
N THR A 452 12.90 -20.34 15.22
CA THR A 452 11.45 -20.49 15.05
C THR A 452 10.95 -21.66 15.89
N LYS A 453 9.79 -21.55 16.55
CA LYS A 453 9.35 -22.58 17.51
C LYS A 453 9.11 -23.94 16.82
N GLY A 454 9.83 -24.98 17.25
CA GLY A 454 9.68 -26.34 16.71
C GLY A 454 10.37 -26.59 15.36
N VAL A 455 11.18 -25.63 14.88
CA VAL A 455 11.91 -25.72 13.61
C VAL A 455 13.43 -25.66 13.90
N GLN A 456 14.24 -26.12 12.95
CA GLN A 456 15.71 -26.03 13.06
C GLN A 456 16.19 -24.56 13.14
N PRO A 457 17.35 -24.29 13.78
CA PRO A 457 17.93 -22.95 13.79
C PRO A 457 18.17 -22.39 12.40
N ASN A 458 18.04 -21.07 12.26
CA ASN A 458 18.16 -20.32 11.00
C ASN A 458 17.15 -20.74 9.91
N VAL A 459 16.00 -21.29 10.31
CA VAL A 459 14.88 -21.59 9.40
C VAL A 459 13.65 -20.76 9.77
N PHE A 460 13.13 -20.01 8.80
CA PHE A 460 11.77 -19.46 8.83
C PHE A 460 10.79 -20.50 8.28
N SER A 461 9.62 -20.61 8.91
CA SER A 461 8.52 -21.47 8.49
C SER A 461 7.33 -20.61 8.10
N THR A 462 6.83 -20.81 6.87
CA THR A 462 5.71 -20.06 6.27
C THR A 462 4.62 -21.03 5.80
N PHE A 463 3.37 -20.57 5.84
CA PHE A 463 2.19 -21.39 5.57
C PHE A 463 1.00 -20.51 5.15
N ARG A 464 -0.18 -21.10 4.96
CA ARG A 464 -1.41 -20.37 4.64
C ARG A 464 -2.28 -20.18 5.86
N MET A 465 -2.83 -18.98 6.03
CA MET A 465 -3.85 -18.71 7.04
C MET A 465 -5.15 -18.29 6.36
N ARG A 466 -6.25 -18.91 6.78
CA ARG A 466 -7.61 -18.46 6.55
C ARG A 466 -7.99 -17.44 7.63
N SER A 467 -8.57 -16.32 7.23
CA SER A 467 -9.12 -15.31 8.14
C SER A 467 -10.53 -14.94 7.70
N ASN A 468 -11.48 -14.89 8.62
CA ASN A 468 -12.76 -14.24 8.36
C ASN A 468 -12.65 -12.72 8.66
N VAL A 469 -13.40 -11.92 7.91
CA VAL A 469 -13.62 -10.46 8.10
C VAL A 469 -15.11 -10.15 7.98
N ASP A 470 -15.62 -9.11 8.65
CA ASP A 470 -17.05 -8.76 8.66
C ASP A 470 -17.35 -7.59 7.73
N LEU A 471 -17.86 -7.89 6.53
CA LEU A 471 -18.19 -6.85 5.55
C LEU A 471 -19.53 -6.15 5.82
N SER A 472 -20.28 -6.54 6.87
CA SER A 472 -21.56 -5.89 7.21
C SER A 472 -21.44 -4.40 7.51
N ARG A 473 -20.23 -3.94 7.88
CA ARG A 473 -19.93 -2.57 8.30
C ARG A 473 -19.67 -1.60 7.14
N GLY A 474 -19.32 -2.10 5.96
CA GLY A 474 -19.01 -1.28 4.76
C GLY A 474 -19.92 -1.58 3.55
N MET A 475 -21.04 -2.27 3.75
CA MET A 475 -22.02 -2.59 2.70
C MET A 475 -23.30 -1.79 2.89
N ASP A 476 -23.48 -0.75 2.06
CA ASP A 476 -24.60 0.21 2.08
C ASP A 476 -25.92 -0.38 1.56
N PHE A 477 -26.64 -1.09 2.43
CA PHE A 477 -27.96 -1.66 2.11
C PHE A 477 -28.86 -1.63 3.35
N LEU A 478 -30.13 -1.28 3.15
CA LEU A 478 -31.13 -1.04 4.20
C LEU A 478 -31.47 -2.31 5.02
N ARG A 479 -30.61 -2.65 5.99
CA ARG A 479 -30.81 -3.76 6.94
C ARG A 479 -31.78 -3.34 8.03
N ILE A 480 -33.05 -3.72 7.88
CA ILE A 480 -34.10 -3.48 8.87
C ILE A 480 -34.16 -4.57 9.96
N GLN A 481 -34.79 -4.24 11.09
CA GLN A 481 -35.12 -5.18 12.18
C GLN A 481 -33.89 -5.98 12.67
N ASN A 482 -34.04 -7.28 12.91
CA ASN A 482 -33.02 -8.17 13.47
C ASN A 482 -31.89 -8.52 12.47
N ASN A 483 -31.91 -7.98 11.24
CA ASN A 483 -31.03 -8.41 10.15
C ASN A 483 -29.64 -7.73 10.17
N LEU A 484 -29.33 -6.99 11.25
CA LEU A 484 -28.11 -6.21 11.46
C LEU A 484 -26.84 -7.04 11.75
N GLY A 485 -26.95 -8.37 11.85
CA GLY A 485 -25.81 -9.25 12.16
C GLY A 485 -24.64 -9.19 11.17
N PRO A 486 -23.50 -9.83 11.50
CA PRO A 486 -22.32 -9.86 10.65
C PRO A 486 -22.54 -10.61 9.32
N VAL A 487 -21.73 -10.29 8.30
CA VAL A 487 -21.59 -11.08 7.08
C VAL A 487 -20.11 -11.36 6.85
N PHE A 488 -19.73 -12.62 7.08
CA PHE A 488 -18.34 -13.03 7.06
C PHE A 488 -17.88 -13.42 5.66
N VAL A 489 -16.81 -12.77 5.19
CA VAL A 489 -16.00 -13.24 4.07
C VAL A 489 -14.74 -13.90 4.62
N ARG A 490 -14.39 -15.08 4.12
CA ARG A 490 -13.15 -15.77 4.46
C ARG A 490 -12.14 -15.65 3.34
N VAL A 491 -10.97 -15.10 3.66
CA VAL A 491 -9.83 -14.96 2.74
C VAL A 491 -8.70 -15.90 3.14
N VAL A 492 -7.88 -16.30 2.16
CA VAL A 492 -6.61 -17.01 2.37
C VAL A 492 -5.44 -16.05 2.12
N HIS A 493 -4.57 -15.88 3.11
CA HIS A 493 -3.35 -15.08 3.02
C HIS A 493 -2.11 -15.91 3.41
N LEU A 494 -0.91 -15.38 3.16
CA LEU A 494 0.34 -15.93 3.70
C LEU A 494 0.38 -15.69 5.22
N ASN A 495 1.08 -16.54 5.96
CA ASN A 495 1.55 -16.24 7.31
C ASN A 495 2.86 -16.97 7.62
N HIS A 496 3.51 -16.64 8.74
CA HIS A 496 4.71 -17.29 9.23
C HIS A 496 4.58 -17.70 10.71
N ASP A 497 5.39 -18.66 11.15
CA ASP A 497 5.49 -19.00 12.57
C ASP A 497 6.24 -17.90 13.35
N PRO A 498 5.87 -17.61 14.60
CA PRO A 498 6.61 -16.68 15.44
C PRO A 498 8.07 -17.12 15.65
N TYR A 499 8.99 -16.17 15.54
CA TYR A 499 10.42 -16.39 15.62
C TYR A 499 11.10 -15.41 16.58
N THR A 500 12.33 -15.74 16.97
CA THR A 500 13.17 -14.91 17.85
C THR A 500 14.59 -14.85 17.29
N PHE A 501 15.18 -13.65 17.28
CA PHE A 501 16.61 -13.44 17.09
C PHE A 501 17.32 -13.44 18.45
N THR A 502 18.44 -14.15 18.52
CA THR A 502 19.40 -14.13 19.62
C THR A 502 20.74 -13.63 19.08
N ILE A 503 21.29 -12.56 19.65
CA ILE A 503 22.49 -11.87 19.15
C ILE A 503 23.49 -11.72 20.31
N SER A 504 24.74 -12.16 20.12
CA SER A 504 25.84 -11.92 21.08
C SER A 504 26.67 -10.72 20.62
N VAL A 505 26.79 -9.72 21.50
CA VAL A 505 27.49 -8.46 21.21
C VAL A 505 28.54 -8.18 22.28
N ARG A 506 29.81 -8.12 21.87
CA ARG A 506 30.92 -7.72 22.74
C ARG A 506 31.15 -6.22 22.66
N ASN A 507 31.11 -5.55 23.79
CA ASN A 507 31.59 -4.19 24.00
C ASN A 507 32.97 -4.26 24.68
N ASN A 508 34.03 -4.01 23.91
CA ASN A 508 35.41 -3.96 24.38
C ASN A 508 35.80 -2.58 24.95
N THR A 509 34.85 -1.63 25.07
CA THR A 509 35.10 -0.31 25.67
C THR A 509 34.75 -0.32 27.15
N ASN A 510 35.50 0.47 27.95
CA ASN A 510 35.36 0.52 29.41
C ASN A 510 34.09 1.24 29.92
N ALA A 511 33.11 1.51 29.05
CA ALA A 511 31.90 2.25 29.36
C ALA A 511 30.66 1.63 28.67
N PRO A 512 29.46 1.75 29.28
CA PRO A 512 28.21 1.41 28.59
C PRO A 512 28.05 2.23 27.31
N ARG A 513 27.58 1.58 26.24
CA ARG A 513 27.25 2.23 24.97
C ARG A 513 25.76 2.07 24.65
N THR A 514 25.19 2.98 23.87
CA THR A 514 23.86 2.82 23.28
C THR A 514 24.05 2.43 21.83
N GLY A 515 23.52 1.28 21.41
CA GLY A 515 23.61 0.80 20.03
C GLY A 515 22.23 0.74 19.37
N THR A 516 22.16 1.12 18.10
CA THR A 516 20.99 0.84 17.25
C THR A 516 21.22 -0.48 16.52
N VAL A 517 20.44 -1.50 16.86
CA VAL A 517 20.42 -2.77 16.11
C VAL A 517 19.54 -2.58 14.87
N ARG A 518 20.07 -2.91 13.70
CA ARG A 518 19.43 -2.87 12.39
C ARG A 518 19.44 -4.29 11.82
N ILE A 519 18.29 -4.83 11.43
CA ILE A 519 18.15 -6.18 10.88
C ILE A 519 17.56 -6.08 9.48
N PHE A 520 18.27 -6.61 8.47
CA PHE A 520 17.85 -6.64 7.07
C PHE A 520 17.86 -8.06 6.50
N MET A 521 17.12 -8.30 5.42
CA MET A 521 17.02 -9.58 4.72
C MET A 521 17.02 -9.37 3.21
N ALA A 522 17.76 -10.20 2.46
CA ALA A 522 17.75 -10.24 0.99
C ALA A 522 17.78 -11.68 0.48
N PRO A 523 17.19 -11.97 -0.71
CA PRO A 523 17.44 -13.24 -1.39
C PRO A 523 18.94 -13.41 -1.65
N ARG A 524 19.47 -14.62 -1.45
CA ARG A 524 20.89 -14.92 -1.67
C ARG A 524 21.20 -15.21 -3.14
N LEU A 525 20.29 -15.91 -3.80
CA LEU A 525 20.48 -16.47 -5.15
C LEU A 525 19.52 -15.84 -6.16
N ASN A 526 19.99 -15.70 -7.40
CA ASN A 526 19.20 -15.25 -8.55
C ASN A 526 18.35 -16.39 -9.16
N GLU A 527 17.63 -16.10 -10.24
CA GLU A 527 16.82 -17.07 -11.00
C GLU A 527 17.63 -18.21 -11.67
N HIS A 528 18.96 -18.14 -11.65
CA HIS A 528 19.88 -19.18 -12.14
C HIS A 528 20.56 -19.98 -11.01
N ASN A 529 20.20 -19.71 -9.74
CA ASN A 529 20.83 -20.23 -8.51
C ASN A 529 22.29 -19.74 -8.27
N GLU A 530 22.70 -18.66 -8.92
CA GLU A 530 23.98 -17.99 -8.71
C GLU A 530 23.87 -16.98 -7.56
N GLN A 531 24.93 -16.77 -6.77
CA GLN A 531 24.91 -15.75 -5.71
C GLN A 531 24.87 -14.34 -6.30
N PHE A 532 23.98 -13.49 -5.79
CA PHE A 532 23.92 -12.09 -6.22
C PHE A 532 25.24 -11.34 -5.91
N PRO A 533 25.82 -10.60 -6.88
CA PRO A 533 26.87 -9.64 -6.60
C PRO A 533 26.37 -8.56 -5.64
N MET A 534 27.22 -8.08 -4.72
CA MET A 534 26.80 -7.11 -3.68
C MET A 534 26.20 -5.82 -4.26
N VAL A 535 26.71 -5.37 -5.42
CA VAL A 535 26.19 -4.22 -6.17
C VAL A 535 24.74 -4.40 -6.67
N GLN A 536 24.27 -5.64 -6.81
CA GLN A 536 22.87 -5.99 -7.08
C GLN A 536 22.12 -6.28 -5.79
N GLN A 537 22.70 -7.11 -4.90
CA GLN A 537 22.05 -7.54 -3.65
C GLN A 537 21.69 -6.36 -2.74
N ARG A 538 22.47 -5.26 -2.74
CA ARG A 538 22.11 -4.02 -2.02
C ARG A 538 20.71 -3.48 -2.34
N ARG A 539 20.22 -3.67 -3.58
CA ARG A 539 18.89 -3.22 -4.03
C ARG A 539 17.76 -4.20 -3.65
N LEU A 540 18.10 -5.35 -3.08
CA LEU A 540 17.18 -6.44 -2.70
C LEU A 540 17.10 -6.65 -1.17
N PHE A 541 17.82 -5.85 -0.37
CA PHE A 541 17.63 -5.82 1.08
C PHE A 541 16.36 -5.04 1.45
N PHE A 542 15.56 -5.65 2.32
CA PHE A 542 14.48 -5.00 3.06
C PHE A 542 14.68 -5.18 4.57
N GLN A 543 14.21 -4.24 5.36
CA GLN A 543 14.32 -4.24 6.82
C GLN A 543 13.35 -5.26 7.43
N LEU A 544 13.85 -6.04 8.38
CA LEU A 544 13.04 -6.83 9.30
C LEU A 544 12.80 -6.10 10.61
N ASP A 545 13.76 -5.29 11.07
CA ASP A 545 13.68 -4.58 12.37
C ASP A 545 14.73 -3.46 12.52
N LYS A 546 14.45 -2.49 13.40
CA LYS A 546 15.38 -1.43 13.83
C LYS A 546 15.03 -0.93 15.24
N PHE A 547 15.94 -1.13 16.21
CA PHE A 547 15.69 -0.77 17.62
C PHE A 547 16.95 -0.37 18.40
N THR A 548 16.76 0.38 19.48
CA THR A 548 17.85 0.80 20.38
C THR A 548 18.06 -0.18 21.54
N THR A 549 19.32 -0.40 21.93
CA THR A 549 19.69 -1.22 23.09
C THR A 549 20.86 -0.60 23.86
N GLN A 550 21.00 -0.95 25.14
CA GLN A 550 22.18 -0.64 25.94
C GLN A 550 23.16 -1.82 25.91
N LEU A 551 24.45 -1.52 25.73
CA LEU A 551 25.55 -2.46 25.68
C LEU A 551 26.50 -2.18 26.84
N SER A 552 26.41 -2.97 27.91
CA SER A 552 27.38 -2.94 29.02
C SER A 552 28.75 -3.41 28.56
N PRO A 553 29.86 -3.00 29.20
CA PRO A 553 31.19 -3.58 28.94
C PRO A 553 31.18 -5.11 29.07
N GLY A 554 31.90 -5.81 28.19
CA GLY A 554 31.88 -7.27 28.09
C GLY A 554 30.86 -7.80 27.08
N VAL A 555 30.33 -9.00 27.32
CA VAL A 555 29.41 -9.69 26.40
C VAL A 555 27.95 -9.42 26.79
N ASN A 556 27.14 -9.08 25.79
CA ASN A 556 25.72 -8.77 25.93
C ASN A 556 24.90 -9.73 25.07
N GLY A 557 23.93 -10.43 25.67
CA GLY A 557 22.93 -11.23 24.95
C GLY A 557 21.69 -10.40 24.67
N ILE A 558 21.33 -10.22 23.40
CA ILE A 558 20.12 -9.52 22.96
C ILE A 558 19.14 -10.56 22.42
N THR A 559 17.91 -10.53 22.93
CA THR A 559 16.79 -11.38 22.48
C THR A 559 15.68 -10.49 21.94
N ARG A 560 15.19 -10.77 20.72
CA ARG A 560 14.19 -9.94 20.03
C ARG A 560 13.18 -10.81 19.28
N ARG A 561 11.88 -10.64 19.54
CA ARG A 561 10.80 -11.44 18.93
C ARG A 561 10.29 -10.79 17.64
N SER A 562 9.71 -11.59 16.73
CA SER A 562 9.06 -11.11 15.50
C SER A 562 8.01 -10.02 15.79
N SER A 563 7.16 -10.26 16.78
CA SER A 563 6.05 -9.39 17.21
C SER A 563 6.49 -8.12 17.97
N GLU A 564 7.77 -7.74 17.87
CA GLU A 564 8.34 -6.49 18.42
C GLU A 564 8.94 -5.60 17.32
N SER A 565 8.82 -6.01 16.04
CA SER A 565 9.46 -5.37 14.89
C SER A 565 9.00 -3.92 14.66
N SER A 566 9.97 -3.03 14.44
CA SER A 566 9.74 -1.63 14.06
C SER A 566 9.20 -1.42 12.64
N VAL A 567 8.97 -2.50 11.88
CA VAL A 567 8.51 -2.45 10.48
C VAL A 567 7.01 -2.76 10.38
N THR A 568 6.50 -3.59 11.30
CA THR A 568 5.20 -4.23 11.16
C THR A 568 4.11 -3.65 12.04
N ILE A 569 2.87 -3.79 11.58
CA ILE A 569 1.66 -3.84 12.39
C ILE A 569 1.16 -5.29 12.49
N PRO A 570 0.53 -5.71 13.60
CA PRO A 570 -0.27 -6.93 13.62
C PRO A 570 -1.47 -6.80 12.66
N TRP A 571 -2.22 -7.90 12.47
CA TRP A 571 -3.48 -7.88 11.71
C TRP A 571 -4.40 -6.73 12.13
N GLU A 572 -4.93 -5.97 11.16
CA GLU A 572 -5.70 -4.74 11.44
C GLU A 572 -6.91 -4.99 12.36
N GLN A 573 -7.19 -4.02 13.24
CA GLN A 573 -8.24 -4.15 14.25
C GLN A 573 -9.62 -4.03 13.58
N THR A 574 -10.36 -5.14 13.52
CA THR A 574 -11.74 -5.16 12.99
C THR A 574 -12.65 -4.28 13.85
N PHE A 575 -13.80 -3.85 13.31
CA PHE A 575 -14.83 -3.16 14.10
C PHE A 575 -15.17 -3.94 15.39
N ARG A 576 -15.22 -5.27 15.29
CA ARG A 576 -15.52 -6.19 16.39
C ARG A 576 -14.43 -6.24 17.46
N ASP A 577 -13.16 -6.15 17.07
CA ASP A 577 -12.02 -6.14 18.00
C ASP A 577 -11.90 -4.79 18.71
N LEU A 578 -12.21 -3.69 18.01
CA LEU A 578 -12.36 -2.37 18.61
C LEU A 578 -13.52 -2.34 19.62
N GLU A 579 -14.71 -2.83 19.26
CA GLU A 579 -15.88 -2.98 20.15
C GLU A 579 -15.53 -3.77 21.43
N ARG A 580 -14.84 -4.92 21.30
CA ARG A 580 -14.36 -5.72 22.44
C ARG A 580 -13.42 -4.92 23.35
N SER A 581 -12.43 -4.24 22.77
CA SER A 581 -11.42 -3.48 23.54
C SER A 581 -12.01 -2.28 24.29
N VAL A 582 -13.15 -1.75 23.86
CA VAL A 582 -13.93 -0.73 24.59
C VAL A 582 -14.61 -1.33 25.83
N GLN A 583 -15.12 -2.56 25.73
CA GLN A 583 -15.81 -3.25 26.83
C GLN A 583 -14.86 -3.85 27.87
N THR A 584 -13.68 -4.32 27.45
CA THR A 584 -12.64 -4.85 28.35
C THR A 584 -11.31 -4.11 28.15
N PRO A 585 -11.05 -3.00 28.88
CA PRO A 585 -9.83 -2.19 28.73
C PRO A 585 -8.52 -2.87 29.18
N ALA A 586 -8.51 -4.17 29.43
CA ALA A 586 -7.40 -4.87 30.07
C ALA A 586 -6.41 -5.51 29.07
N ALA A 587 -5.14 -5.44 29.42
CA ALA A 587 -4.01 -6.21 28.89
C ALA A 587 -3.57 -6.01 27.42
N ASN A 588 -4.38 -5.51 26.49
CA ASN A 588 -4.00 -5.33 25.07
C ASN A 588 -4.07 -3.89 24.52
N GLU A 589 -3.29 -3.02 25.15
CA GLU A 589 -2.86 -1.73 24.61
C GLU A 589 -1.89 -1.92 23.41
N GLN A 590 -2.41 -2.33 22.25
CA GLN A 590 -1.77 -2.13 20.95
C GLN A 590 -2.50 -0.97 20.26
N THR A 591 -1.90 0.23 20.32
CA THR A 591 -2.51 1.41 19.73
C THR A 591 -2.15 1.49 18.26
N PHE A 592 -3.15 1.23 17.44
CA PHE A 592 -3.03 1.11 15.99
C PHE A 592 -3.11 2.47 15.29
N CYS A 593 -2.04 2.85 14.58
CA CYS A 593 -1.94 4.10 13.81
C CYS A 593 -2.31 3.95 12.31
N GLY A 594 -2.88 2.82 11.88
CA GLY A 594 -3.23 2.54 10.48
C GLY A 594 -2.05 2.12 9.60
N CYS A 595 -1.00 2.96 9.54
CA CYS A 595 0.16 2.69 8.70
C CYS A 595 1.13 1.69 9.35
N GLY A 596 1.42 0.60 8.62
CA GLY A 596 2.59 -0.27 8.80
C GLY A 596 2.54 -1.47 7.86
N TRP A 597 3.65 -2.20 7.71
CA TRP A 597 3.64 -3.44 6.91
C TRP A 597 2.88 -4.55 7.66
N PRO A 598 2.01 -5.35 7.05
CA PRO A 598 1.34 -6.45 7.76
C PRO A 598 2.34 -7.51 8.24
N GLU A 599 2.30 -7.86 9.53
CA GLU A 599 3.17 -8.88 10.16
C GLU A 599 3.16 -10.19 9.37
N HIS A 600 1.98 -10.65 8.91
CA HIS A 600 1.82 -11.90 8.16
C HIS A 600 2.52 -11.92 6.79
N MET A 601 3.02 -10.78 6.30
CA MET A 601 3.83 -10.64 5.07
C MET A 601 5.27 -10.15 5.34
N VAL A 602 5.75 -10.12 6.58
CA VAL A 602 7.10 -9.60 6.89
C VAL A 602 8.22 -10.52 6.40
N ILE A 603 7.97 -11.83 6.37
CA ILE A 603 8.82 -12.86 5.78
C ILE A 603 8.27 -13.23 4.40
N PRO A 604 9.07 -13.25 3.32
CA PRO A 604 8.62 -13.71 2.00
C PRO A 604 8.11 -15.15 2.05
N ARG A 605 7.27 -15.56 1.10
CA ARG A 605 6.72 -16.93 1.09
C ARG A 605 7.79 -18.01 1.10
N GLY A 606 8.84 -17.91 0.28
CA GLY A 606 9.83 -18.99 0.12
C GLY A 606 9.29 -20.22 -0.61
N THR A 607 9.99 -21.35 -0.50
CA THR A 607 9.71 -22.59 -1.27
C THR A 607 9.61 -23.82 -0.37
N ALA A 608 8.99 -24.90 -0.85
CA ALA A 608 8.85 -26.14 -0.07
C ALA A 608 10.19 -26.86 0.20
N THR A 609 11.18 -26.71 -0.70
CA THR A 609 12.57 -27.14 -0.49
C THR A 609 13.39 -26.17 0.36
N GLY A 610 12.82 -25.01 0.67
CA GLY A 610 13.42 -23.94 1.46
C GLY A 610 14.39 -23.07 0.65
N GLN A 611 13.98 -21.83 0.37
CA GLN A 611 14.76 -20.85 -0.39
C GLN A 611 15.83 -20.20 0.52
N LEU A 612 17.01 -19.92 -0.03
CA LEU A 612 18.12 -19.28 0.71
C LEU A 612 18.03 -17.75 0.66
N TYR A 613 18.16 -17.14 1.84
CA TYR A 613 18.26 -15.70 2.05
C TYR A 613 19.44 -15.41 2.95
N ASP A 614 20.00 -14.21 2.83
CA ASP A 614 20.98 -13.68 3.77
C ASP A 614 20.27 -12.67 4.68
N VAL A 615 20.37 -12.86 5.99
CA VAL A 615 19.93 -11.90 7.01
C VAL A 615 21.16 -11.24 7.61
N VAL A 616 21.14 -9.90 7.71
CA VAL A 616 22.25 -9.11 8.25
C VAL A 616 21.80 -8.42 9.54
N VAL A 617 22.54 -8.65 10.62
CA VAL A 617 22.47 -7.88 11.85
C VAL A 617 23.62 -6.87 11.83
N PHE A 618 23.30 -5.59 12.04
CA PHE A 618 24.27 -4.50 12.06
C PHE A 618 24.00 -3.60 13.27
N ILE A 619 25.03 -3.18 14.00
CA ILE A 619 24.88 -2.34 15.20
C ILE A 619 25.68 -1.05 15.06
N THR A 620 25.02 0.09 15.17
CA THR A 620 25.58 1.43 14.96
C THR A 620 25.48 2.28 16.22
N ASP A 621 26.30 3.34 16.37
CA ASP A 621 26.27 4.18 17.58
C ASP A 621 24.93 4.93 17.70
N GLY A 622 24.15 4.60 18.73
CA GLY A 622 22.87 5.22 19.01
C GLY A 622 22.96 6.71 19.31
N ASN A 623 24.15 7.22 19.69
CA ASN A 623 24.39 8.65 19.88
C ASN A 623 24.61 9.40 18.56
N GLU A 624 25.08 8.72 17.51
CA GLU A 624 25.08 9.27 16.16
C GLU A 624 23.74 9.11 15.44
N ASP A 625 22.98 8.06 15.77
CA ASP A 625 21.72 7.75 15.10
C ASP A 625 20.53 8.53 15.65
N ARG A 626 20.54 8.88 16.94
CA ARG A 626 19.43 9.61 17.57
C ARG A 626 19.17 10.95 16.90
N VAL A 627 17.89 11.32 16.83
CA VAL A 627 17.43 12.63 16.34
C VAL A 627 16.77 13.39 17.48
N GLU A 628 17.25 14.61 17.72
CA GLU A 628 16.62 15.52 18.70
C GLU A 628 15.25 15.97 18.17
N GLN A 629 14.21 15.71 18.96
CA GLN A 629 12.85 16.10 18.62
C GLN A 629 12.58 17.56 19.02
N PRO A 630 11.72 18.30 18.30
CA PRO A 630 11.43 19.70 18.61
C PRO A 630 10.87 19.88 20.03
N ALA A 631 11.21 20.97 20.73
CA ALA A 631 10.65 21.27 22.06
C ALA A 631 9.12 21.47 22.07
N THR A 632 8.51 21.73 20.90
CA THR A 632 7.06 21.78 20.69
C THR A 632 6.42 20.42 20.46
N SER A 633 7.21 19.35 20.22
CA SER A 633 6.68 18.00 20.29
C SER A 633 6.36 17.69 21.75
N GLN A 634 5.08 17.39 22.03
CA GLN A 634 4.70 16.98 23.38
C GLN A 634 5.50 15.73 23.79
N PRO A 635 5.94 15.62 25.05
CA PRO A 635 6.80 14.52 25.46
C PRO A 635 6.17 13.17 25.12
N ALA A 636 7.02 12.22 24.71
CA ALA A 636 6.65 10.91 24.14
C ALA A 636 5.76 10.01 25.00
N ARG A 637 5.38 10.46 26.20
CA ARG A 637 4.33 9.89 27.07
C ARG A 637 2.89 10.14 26.57
N SER A 638 2.69 10.94 25.52
CA SER A 638 1.37 11.40 25.03
C SER A 638 1.00 10.97 23.60
N ASN A 639 1.92 10.31 22.89
CA ASN A 639 1.62 9.66 21.61
C ASN A 639 1.40 8.17 21.90
N ASN A 640 0.25 7.62 21.51
CA ASN A 640 -0.19 6.31 22.03
C ASN A 640 0.33 5.10 21.23
N CYS A 641 0.75 5.27 19.97
CA CYS A 641 1.19 4.19 19.05
C CYS A 641 2.58 3.62 19.40
N ARG A 642 2.75 3.16 20.64
CA ARG A 642 4.02 2.75 21.25
C ARG A 642 3.97 1.28 21.69
N HIS A 643 5.01 0.52 21.37
CA HIS A 643 5.20 -0.85 21.87
C HIS A 643 5.27 -0.88 23.41
N LYS A 644 4.73 -1.95 24.02
CA LYS A 644 4.65 -2.15 25.48
C LYS A 644 6.01 -2.22 26.22
N ASN A 645 7.15 -2.25 25.53
CA ASN A 645 8.47 -2.35 26.15
C ASN A 645 9.21 -1.00 26.11
N ASN A 646 10.01 -0.67 27.13
CA ASN A 646 10.59 0.67 27.28
C ASN A 646 11.79 0.98 26.34
N TYR A 647 12.08 0.13 25.36
CA TYR A 647 13.28 0.19 24.52
C TYR A 647 13.00 0.11 23.00
N SER A 648 11.79 -0.29 22.59
CA SER A 648 11.30 -0.21 21.20
C SER A 648 10.34 0.98 21.10
N TRP A 649 10.72 2.04 20.38
CA TRP A 649 10.10 3.35 20.60
C TRP A 649 8.70 3.51 20.02
N TRP A 650 8.40 2.96 18.84
CA TRP A 650 7.05 2.92 18.26
C TRP A 650 6.89 1.76 17.28
N ASP A 651 5.64 1.35 17.02
CA ASP A 651 5.29 0.33 16.04
C ASP A 651 5.47 0.89 14.61
N ALA A 652 5.86 0.06 13.64
CA ALA A 652 5.94 0.38 12.19
C ALA A 652 6.73 1.63 11.71
N VAL A 653 7.53 2.30 12.55
CA VAL A 653 8.28 3.53 12.20
C VAL A 653 9.15 3.42 10.95
N SER A 654 9.64 2.22 10.61
CA SER A 654 10.58 2.05 9.52
C SER A 654 10.03 2.58 8.19
N TYR A 655 8.72 2.37 7.92
CA TYR A 655 8.02 2.86 6.73
C TYR A 655 7.08 4.04 7.01
N CYS A 656 6.61 4.21 8.25
CA CYS A 656 5.56 5.16 8.60
C CYS A 656 6.02 6.36 9.45
N GLY A 657 7.32 6.44 9.77
CA GLY A 657 7.91 7.51 10.56
C GLY A 657 7.27 7.65 11.95
N VAL A 658 7.15 8.89 12.43
CA VAL A 658 6.38 9.22 13.65
C VAL A 658 5.58 10.49 13.40
N LEU A 659 4.29 10.46 13.70
CA LEU A 659 3.39 11.61 13.51
C LEU A 659 3.84 12.81 14.34
N ASP A 660 3.92 13.96 13.67
CA ASP A 660 4.30 15.28 14.20
C ASP A 660 5.68 15.32 14.89
N GLN A 661 6.57 14.42 14.47
CA GLN A 661 7.97 14.29 14.93
C GLN A 661 8.91 14.12 13.72
N ARG A 662 10.21 14.26 13.96
CA ARG A 662 11.26 13.88 13.01
C ARG A 662 11.40 12.36 12.92
N TYR A 663 11.81 11.84 11.77
CA TYR A 663 12.09 10.42 11.57
C TYR A 663 13.18 9.97 12.57
N PRO A 664 12.97 8.90 13.36
CA PRO A 664 13.75 8.62 14.58
C PRO A 664 15.13 7.96 14.33
N ASP A 665 15.80 8.32 13.24
CA ASP A 665 17.08 7.77 12.79
C ASP A 665 17.77 8.78 11.84
N ARG A 666 18.90 9.36 12.26
CA ARG A 666 19.61 10.43 11.54
C ARG A 666 20.31 9.93 10.28
N LYS A 667 20.60 8.63 10.18
CA LYS A 667 21.24 8.03 8.99
C LYS A 667 20.28 8.09 7.79
N PRO A 668 20.79 8.01 6.54
CA PRO A 668 19.95 7.83 5.36
C PRO A 668 19.05 6.61 5.50
N MET A 669 17.83 6.70 4.99
CA MET A 669 16.91 5.56 5.00
C MET A 669 17.50 4.44 4.12
N GLY A 670 17.40 3.20 4.57
CA GLY A 670 18.09 2.04 3.97
C GLY A 670 19.57 1.89 4.34
N TYR A 671 20.16 2.76 5.17
CA TYR A 671 21.55 2.62 5.63
C TYR A 671 21.80 1.25 6.30
N PRO A 672 22.79 0.44 5.84
CA PRO A 672 23.94 0.84 5.00
C PRO A 672 23.82 0.49 3.50
N PHE A 673 22.72 -0.11 3.05
CA PHE A 673 22.56 -0.66 1.69
C PHE A 673 22.01 0.34 0.66
N ASP A 674 21.69 1.56 1.09
CA ASP A 674 21.13 2.60 0.20
C ASP A 674 22.13 3.15 -0.82
N ARG A 675 23.44 3.01 -0.60
CA ARG A 675 24.54 3.41 -1.51
C ARG A 675 25.27 2.20 -2.10
N ASN A 676 26.07 2.45 -3.14
CA ASN A 676 27.01 1.44 -3.65
C ASN A 676 27.96 0.92 -2.55
N PRO A 677 28.37 -0.37 -2.60
CA PRO A 677 29.31 -0.93 -1.63
C PRO A 677 30.71 -0.31 -1.80
N TYR A 678 31.50 -0.31 -0.72
CA TYR A 678 32.88 0.15 -0.74
C TYR A 678 33.78 -0.73 -1.63
N THR A 679 34.97 -0.23 -1.93
CA THR A 679 35.94 -0.90 -2.81
C THR A 679 37.00 -1.71 -2.05
N THR A 680 37.54 -2.73 -2.70
CA THR A 680 38.61 -3.58 -2.19
C THR A 680 39.63 -3.89 -3.28
N VAL A 681 40.85 -4.23 -2.86
CA VAL A 681 41.84 -4.88 -3.72
C VAL A 681 41.23 -6.15 -4.34
N ASN A 682 41.46 -6.36 -5.64
CA ASN A 682 41.05 -7.55 -6.36
C ASN A 682 42.04 -8.69 -6.08
N SER A 683 41.56 -9.82 -5.56
CA SER A 683 42.41 -11.00 -5.28
C SER A 683 43.15 -11.52 -6.52
N ASN A 684 42.55 -11.36 -7.71
CA ASN A 684 43.06 -11.90 -8.96
C ASN A 684 43.96 -10.88 -9.69
N ASN A 685 44.03 -9.64 -9.21
CA ASN A 685 45.00 -8.64 -9.64
C ASN A 685 45.27 -7.64 -8.49
N PRO A 686 46.14 -8.00 -7.52
CA PRO A 686 46.38 -7.17 -6.34
C PRO A 686 46.97 -5.78 -6.62
N ASN A 687 47.63 -5.62 -7.77
CA ASN A 687 48.21 -4.36 -8.24
C ASN A 687 47.27 -3.58 -9.18
N GLY A 688 46.05 -4.08 -9.42
CA GLY A 688 45.04 -3.45 -10.26
C GLY A 688 44.25 -2.36 -9.54
N PRO A 689 43.32 -1.68 -10.24
CA PRO A 689 42.38 -0.77 -9.62
C PRO A 689 41.51 -1.52 -8.59
N GLN A 690 41.13 -0.84 -7.51
CA GLN A 690 40.19 -1.42 -6.56
C GLN A 690 38.83 -1.66 -7.23
N ILE A 691 38.22 -2.79 -6.90
CA ILE A 691 36.89 -3.19 -7.39
C ILE A 691 35.84 -2.99 -6.29
N PRO A 692 34.55 -2.73 -6.62
CA PRO A 692 33.47 -2.86 -5.64
C PRO A 692 33.52 -4.24 -4.98
N VAL A 693 33.20 -4.29 -3.69
CA VAL A 693 33.12 -5.56 -2.95
C VAL A 693 32.21 -6.57 -3.68
N PRO A 694 32.68 -7.82 -3.92
CA PRO A 694 31.99 -8.75 -4.82
C PRO A 694 30.70 -9.34 -4.21
N ASN A 695 30.71 -9.67 -2.92
CA ASN A 695 29.62 -10.38 -2.24
C ASN A 695 29.47 -9.94 -0.78
N LEU A 696 28.37 -10.36 -0.15
CA LEU A 696 28.03 -10.01 1.23
C LEU A 696 29.07 -10.49 2.25
N GLU A 697 29.64 -11.68 2.07
CA GLU A 697 30.68 -12.22 2.95
C GLU A 697 31.88 -11.27 3.05
N THR A 698 32.35 -10.80 1.89
CA THR A 698 33.44 -9.82 1.82
C THR A 698 33.01 -8.46 2.40
N TYR A 699 31.75 -8.05 2.21
CA TYR A 699 31.20 -6.80 2.75
C TYR A 699 31.16 -6.79 4.30
N VAL A 700 30.69 -7.86 4.93
CA VAL A 700 30.62 -7.92 6.41
C VAL A 700 31.98 -8.18 7.04
N SER A 701 32.91 -8.87 6.35
CA SER A 701 34.21 -9.29 6.89
C SER A 701 35.10 -8.18 7.46
N ARG A 702 34.90 -6.91 7.04
CA ARG A 702 35.67 -5.75 7.50
C ARG A 702 34.93 -4.86 8.50
N VAL A 703 33.74 -5.27 8.94
CA VAL A 703 32.86 -4.46 9.80
C VAL A 703 32.51 -5.28 11.06
N PRO A 704 33.30 -5.20 12.15
CA PRO A 704 33.18 -6.10 13.31
C PRO A 704 31.80 -6.07 14.00
N ASN A 705 31.13 -4.93 13.95
CA ASN A 705 29.78 -4.66 14.43
C ASN A 705 28.66 -5.08 13.43
N MET A 706 29.00 -5.84 12.38
CA MET A 706 28.06 -6.40 11.39
C MET A 706 28.25 -7.91 11.28
N ARG A 707 27.14 -8.65 11.14
CA ARG A 707 27.13 -10.11 10.97
C ARG A 707 26.06 -10.53 9.98
N ALA A 708 26.47 -11.19 8.90
CA ALA A 708 25.55 -11.95 8.06
C ALA A 708 25.29 -13.35 8.66
N LEU A 709 24.06 -13.85 8.51
CA LEU A 709 23.67 -15.22 8.77
C LEU A 709 22.80 -15.72 7.61
N GLN A 710 23.10 -16.91 7.11
CA GLN A 710 22.29 -17.53 6.06
C GLN A 710 21.06 -18.17 6.69
N VAL A 711 19.87 -17.86 6.16
CA VAL A 711 18.60 -18.49 6.55
C VAL A 711 17.98 -19.28 5.42
N ARG A 712 17.10 -20.21 5.78
CA ARG A 712 16.22 -20.91 4.85
C ARG A 712 14.76 -20.53 5.13
N VAL A 713 13.99 -20.19 4.09
CA VAL A 713 12.55 -19.91 4.20
C VAL A 713 11.77 -21.07 3.59
N VAL A 714 11.14 -21.88 4.45
CA VAL A 714 10.42 -23.12 4.07
C VAL A 714 8.91 -22.87 4.06
N TYR A 715 8.31 -22.99 2.87
CA TYR A 715 6.87 -22.87 2.66
C TYR A 715 6.16 -24.23 2.73
N ASN A 716 5.42 -24.46 3.82
CA ASN A 716 4.54 -25.61 3.94
C ASN A 716 3.26 -25.37 3.12
N GLN A 717 3.11 -26.13 2.02
CA GLN A 717 1.99 -25.94 1.08
C GLN A 717 0.66 -26.55 1.59
N GLU A 718 0.76 -27.55 2.47
CA GLU A 718 -0.36 -28.36 2.96
C GLU A 718 -0.99 -27.76 4.23
N ARG A 719 -0.17 -27.04 5.02
CA ARG A 719 -0.62 -26.34 6.23
C ARG A 719 -1.47 -25.12 5.87
N VAL A 720 -2.78 -25.26 6.03
CA VAL A 720 -3.77 -24.17 6.03
C VAL A 720 -4.41 -24.07 7.41
N GLU A 721 -4.09 -23.03 8.17
CA GLU A 721 -4.66 -22.79 9.50
C GLU A 721 -5.85 -21.82 9.45
N MET A 722 -6.65 -21.78 10.51
CA MET A 722 -7.75 -20.83 10.68
C MET A 722 -7.38 -19.84 11.79
N ARG A 723 -7.36 -18.53 11.49
CA ARG A 723 -7.18 -17.46 12.49
C ARG A 723 -8.31 -17.53 13.52
N ASN A 724 -7.98 -17.35 14.80
CA ASN A 724 -8.99 -17.20 15.85
C ASN A 724 -9.60 -15.79 15.83
N ASP A 725 -10.52 -15.55 14.90
CA ASP A 725 -11.34 -14.33 14.79
C ASP A 725 -12.64 -14.38 15.63
N GLY A 726 -12.94 -15.55 16.20
CA GLY A 726 -14.15 -15.81 16.98
C GLY A 726 -15.43 -15.82 16.15
N VAL A 727 -15.37 -16.12 14.85
CA VAL A 727 -16.55 -16.48 14.04
C VAL A 727 -17.08 -17.86 14.48
N PRO A 728 -18.40 -18.09 14.53
CA PRO A 728 -18.96 -19.39 14.91
C PRO A 728 -18.48 -20.53 14.00
N THR A 729 -18.06 -21.64 14.61
CA THR A 729 -17.71 -22.86 13.90
C THR A 729 -18.95 -23.53 13.31
N GLY A 730 -18.79 -24.29 12.23
CA GLY A 730 -19.89 -25.03 11.60
C GLY A 730 -20.86 -24.21 10.73
N MET A 731 -20.64 -22.89 10.57
CA MET A 731 -21.39 -22.10 9.59
C MET A 731 -21.26 -22.68 8.18
N ARG A 732 -22.37 -22.66 7.41
CA ARG A 732 -22.41 -23.08 6.00
C ARG A 732 -21.45 -22.23 5.17
N GLU A 733 -20.91 -22.81 4.09
CA GLU A 733 -20.03 -22.10 3.15
C GLU A 733 -20.75 -21.82 1.83
N VAL A 734 -20.42 -20.69 1.20
CA VAL A 734 -20.75 -20.38 -0.20
C VAL A 734 -19.50 -19.87 -0.90
N ASN A 735 -19.40 -20.09 -2.21
CA ASN A 735 -18.26 -19.66 -3.00
C ASN A 735 -18.32 -18.13 -3.24
N GLY A 736 -17.20 -17.41 -3.01
CA GLY A 736 -17.03 -15.99 -3.27
C GLY A 736 -16.46 -15.63 -4.66
N ASP A 737 -16.10 -16.62 -5.48
CA ASP A 737 -15.67 -16.44 -6.87
C ASP A 737 -16.17 -17.57 -7.79
N PRO A 738 -17.07 -17.31 -8.77
CA PRO A 738 -17.62 -18.34 -9.64
C PRO A 738 -16.55 -19.02 -10.52
N TYR A 739 -15.40 -18.38 -10.76
CA TYR A 739 -14.37 -18.91 -11.66
C TYR A 739 -13.45 -19.94 -11.01
N MET A 740 -13.48 -20.10 -9.69
CA MET A 740 -12.71 -21.12 -8.95
C MET A 740 -13.32 -22.53 -8.99
N ASN A 741 -14.55 -22.70 -9.48
CA ASN A 741 -15.22 -23.99 -9.55
C ASN A 741 -14.72 -24.88 -10.72
N SER A 742 -13.47 -25.36 -10.62
CA SER A 742 -12.97 -26.48 -11.43
C SER A 742 -12.71 -27.76 -10.61
N ALA A 743 -13.20 -27.82 -9.36
CA ALA A 743 -13.04 -28.97 -8.47
C ALA A 743 -14.28 -29.21 -7.57
N GLY A 744 -15.31 -29.88 -8.12
CA GLY A 744 -16.13 -30.83 -7.37
C GLY A 744 -16.92 -30.35 -6.14
N ARG A 745 -17.61 -29.19 -6.19
CA ARG A 745 -18.70 -28.88 -5.23
C ARG A 745 -19.98 -28.39 -5.95
N THR A 746 -20.71 -29.33 -6.56
CA THR A 746 -22.12 -29.12 -6.91
C THR A 746 -22.96 -29.06 -5.64
N ALA A 747 -23.33 -27.85 -5.22
CA ALA A 747 -24.49 -27.70 -4.35
C ALA A 747 -25.73 -28.28 -5.08
N CYS A 748 -26.60 -28.96 -4.34
CA CYS A 748 -27.78 -29.66 -4.88
C CYS A 748 -27.50 -30.85 -5.81
N SER A 749 -26.66 -31.80 -5.38
CA SER A 749 -27.02 -33.21 -5.60
C SER A 749 -28.18 -33.56 -4.66
N PRO A 750 -29.31 -34.12 -5.13
CA PRO A 750 -30.35 -34.63 -4.23
C PRO A 750 -29.77 -35.76 -3.38
N GLN A 751 -29.96 -35.70 -2.05
CA GLN A 751 -29.69 -36.86 -1.21
C GLN A 751 -30.71 -37.95 -1.58
N GLY A 752 -30.22 -39.08 -2.10
CA GLY A 752 -31.08 -40.23 -2.37
C GLY A 752 -31.69 -40.71 -1.06
N ASN A 753 -33.02 -40.64 -0.94
CA ASN A 753 -33.72 -41.15 0.24
C ASN A 753 -33.35 -42.61 0.48
N PRO A 754 -33.07 -43.04 1.73
CA PRO A 754 -32.97 -44.46 2.04
C PRO A 754 -34.31 -45.13 1.70
N PRO A 755 -34.33 -46.32 1.07
CA PRO A 755 -35.57 -47.02 0.75
C PRO A 755 -36.40 -47.28 2.01
N ARG A 756 -37.71 -47.01 1.94
CA ARG A 756 -38.64 -47.46 2.99
C ARG A 756 -38.67 -49.00 3.01
N PRO A 757 -38.66 -49.65 4.19
CA PRO A 757 -38.86 -51.09 4.26
C PRO A 757 -40.30 -51.46 3.87
N ALA A 758 -40.44 -52.52 3.09
CA ALA A 758 -41.72 -53.20 2.90
C ALA A 758 -41.99 -54.15 4.09
N PRO A 759 -43.25 -54.33 4.53
CA PRO A 759 -43.58 -55.25 5.62
C PRO A 759 -43.71 -56.70 5.11
N GLY A 760 -42.95 -57.64 5.67
CA GLY A 760 -43.13 -59.08 5.39
C GLY A 760 -42.07 -60.01 5.97
N SER A 761 -42.52 -61.08 6.65
CA SER A 761 -41.84 -62.38 6.89
C SER A 761 -40.34 -62.40 7.30
N THR A 762 -40.12 -62.53 8.61
CA THR A 762 -39.25 -63.50 9.34
C THR A 762 -37.97 -64.13 8.72
N PRO A 763 -36.88 -64.32 9.51
CA PRO A 763 -35.55 -64.71 9.02
C PRO A 763 -35.14 -66.19 9.22
N THR A 764 -34.08 -66.63 8.54
CA THR A 764 -33.21 -67.76 8.94
C THR A 764 -31.75 -67.60 8.48
N GLY A 765 -30.79 -67.69 9.44
CA GLY A 765 -29.37 -68.02 9.22
C GLY A 765 -28.45 -66.97 8.53
N GLY A 766 -27.14 -66.95 8.79
CA GLY A 766 -26.37 -67.66 9.83
C GLY A 766 -24.85 -67.72 9.55
N GLY A 767 -24.03 -67.13 10.44
CA GLY A 767 -22.55 -67.16 10.35
C GLY A 767 -21.94 -66.29 9.23
N THR A 768 -20.62 -66.10 9.11
CA THR A 768 -19.51 -66.27 10.09
C THR A 768 -18.28 -65.43 9.67
N ARG A 769 -17.45 -64.98 10.64
CA ARG A 769 -16.07 -64.45 10.46
C ARG A 769 -15.10 -65.56 9.98
N PRO A 770 -13.80 -65.34 9.64
CA PRO A 770 -12.93 -64.13 9.66
C PRO A 770 -12.49 -63.66 8.22
N SER A 771 -11.29 -63.23 7.76
CA SER A 771 -9.88 -63.27 8.24
C SER A 771 -8.94 -62.20 7.62
N THR A 772 -7.66 -62.29 8.03
CA THR A 772 -6.38 -61.64 7.62
C THR A 772 -5.76 -62.28 6.34
N MET A 773 -4.59 -61.94 5.77
CA MET A 773 -3.40 -61.19 6.25
C MET A 773 -2.50 -60.61 5.10
N GLU A 774 -1.37 -60.03 5.51
CA GLU A 774 -0.32 -59.19 4.87
C GLU A 774 0.45 -59.64 3.59
N MET A 775 1.14 -58.66 2.95
CA MET A 775 2.53 -58.59 2.38
C MET A 775 3.20 -59.83 1.69
N THR A 776 4.11 -59.76 0.69
CA THR A 776 4.75 -58.71 -0.17
C THR A 776 5.34 -59.38 -1.47
N PRO A 777 6.54 -59.06 -2.03
CA PRO A 777 6.83 -58.08 -3.10
C PRO A 777 7.43 -58.66 -4.42
N ALA A 778 7.71 -57.84 -5.47
CA ALA A 778 9.02 -57.74 -6.19
C ALA A 778 9.03 -57.22 -7.66
N ARG A 779 9.71 -56.06 -7.89
CA ARG A 779 10.72 -55.75 -8.96
C ARG A 779 10.32 -55.66 -10.49
N PRO A 780 11.18 -55.09 -11.39
CA PRO A 780 10.71 -54.06 -12.36
C PRO A 780 11.31 -54.11 -13.81
N SER A 781 11.32 -52.96 -14.52
CA SER A 781 12.04 -52.56 -15.79
C SER A 781 11.16 -52.55 -17.06
N PRO A 782 11.54 -51.92 -18.21
CA PRO A 782 12.70 -51.03 -18.51
C PRO A 782 12.36 -49.68 -19.21
N PRO A 783 13.34 -48.77 -19.46
CA PRO A 783 13.17 -47.50 -20.20
C PRO A 783 13.51 -47.58 -21.72
N ARG A 784 13.45 -46.44 -22.45
CA ARG A 784 13.92 -46.30 -23.86
C ARG A 784 14.62 -44.96 -24.13
N GLU A 785 15.74 -45.02 -24.86
CA GLU A 785 16.40 -43.91 -25.59
C GLU A 785 16.97 -44.46 -26.95
N PRO A 786 18.06 -43.95 -27.60
CA PRO A 786 17.96 -42.99 -28.70
C PRO A 786 18.72 -43.40 -30.00
N ILE A 787 18.55 -42.65 -31.11
CA ILE A 787 19.38 -42.76 -32.34
C ILE A 787 19.71 -41.35 -32.93
N GLN A 788 20.86 -41.22 -33.63
CA GLN A 788 21.46 -39.97 -34.14
C GLN A 788 21.96 -40.08 -35.61
N SER A 789 22.56 -38.98 -36.12
CA SER A 789 23.45 -38.80 -37.30
C SER A 789 22.79 -38.51 -38.67
N GLY A 790 23.38 -37.72 -39.58
CA GLY A 790 24.58 -36.83 -39.53
C GLY A 790 24.83 -36.13 -40.90
N SER A 791 25.36 -34.90 -40.98
CA SER A 791 26.77 -34.56 -41.36
C SER A 791 26.87 -33.11 -41.96
N SER A 792 28.08 -32.63 -42.31
CA SER A 792 28.46 -31.23 -42.69
C SER A 792 29.07 -31.16 -44.14
N PRO A 793 29.59 -30.04 -44.76
CA PRO A 793 30.11 -28.75 -44.22
C PRO A 793 29.82 -27.45 -45.06
N VAL A 794 30.73 -26.44 -45.02
CA VAL A 794 30.58 -24.97 -45.24
C VAL A 794 31.56 -24.44 -46.34
N PRO A 795 31.24 -23.38 -47.15
CA PRO A 795 32.01 -22.09 -47.10
C PRO A 795 31.30 -20.76 -47.52
N ASN A 796 31.96 -19.63 -47.23
CA ASN A 796 31.49 -18.21 -47.30
C ASN A 796 31.63 -17.46 -48.67
N ARG A 797 30.90 -16.33 -48.87
CA ARG A 797 31.42 -14.97 -49.29
C ARG A 797 30.35 -13.83 -49.33
N VAL A 798 30.79 -12.56 -49.46
CA VAL A 798 30.22 -11.24 -48.97
C VAL A 798 30.93 -10.05 -49.73
N PRO A 799 30.52 -8.72 -49.86
CA PRO A 799 29.47 -7.85 -49.24
C PRO A 799 28.47 -7.05 -50.21
N PRO A 800 28.49 -5.69 -50.51
CA PRO A 800 27.25 -4.89 -50.84
C PRO A 800 27.30 -3.99 -52.13
N PRO A 801 26.26 -3.18 -52.48
CA PRO A 801 26.14 -1.72 -52.13
C PRO A 801 24.68 -1.24 -51.82
N THR A 802 24.31 -0.27 -50.97
CA THR A 802 24.54 1.21 -50.80
C THR A 802 23.84 2.19 -51.77
N THR A 803 22.81 2.89 -51.23
CA THR A 803 22.41 4.32 -51.44
C THR A 803 22.15 4.93 -52.83
N GLN A 804 21.00 5.61 -53.00
CA GLN A 804 20.94 7.08 -53.22
C GLN A 804 19.50 7.67 -53.20
N ASN A 805 19.41 9.00 -53.12
CA ASN A 805 18.22 9.87 -53.14
C ASN A 805 18.54 10.99 -54.17
N PRO A 806 17.59 11.54 -54.98
CA PRO A 806 16.88 12.75 -54.52
C PRO A 806 15.48 13.02 -55.15
N ARG A 807 14.93 14.21 -54.84
CA ARG A 807 13.68 14.85 -55.36
C ARG A 807 13.95 15.65 -56.66
N PRO A 808 13.10 16.61 -57.16
CA PRO A 808 11.63 16.85 -57.07
C PRO A 808 10.92 17.29 -58.40
N GLY A 809 9.57 17.41 -58.39
CA GLY A 809 8.90 18.65 -58.88
C GLY A 809 8.01 18.63 -60.15
N TRP A 810 7.47 19.84 -60.46
CA TRP A 810 6.49 20.22 -61.52
C TRP A 810 5.04 19.70 -61.28
N SER A 811 3.94 20.49 -61.16
CA SER A 811 3.39 21.72 -61.80
C SER A 811 2.72 21.45 -63.17
N ARG A 812 1.59 22.02 -63.63
CA ARG A 812 0.76 23.24 -63.37
C ARG A 812 -0.75 22.92 -63.68
N GLN A 813 -1.80 23.45 -63.02
CA GLN A 813 -2.45 24.80 -63.07
C GLN A 813 -3.52 24.98 -64.19
N TYR A 814 -4.57 25.81 -63.93
CA TYR A 814 -5.61 26.38 -64.86
C TYR A 814 -6.84 25.48 -65.25
N GLN A 815 -8.09 25.98 -65.45
CA GLN A 815 -8.71 27.33 -65.29
C GLN A 815 -10.26 27.32 -64.99
N HIS A 816 -10.82 28.52 -64.71
CA HIS A 816 -12.18 28.93 -64.26
C HIS A 816 -13.43 28.58 -65.11
N GLN A 817 -14.63 28.63 -64.47
CA GLN A 817 -15.68 29.70 -64.59
C GLN A 817 -16.78 29.56 -63.50
N HIS A 818 -17.09 30.56 -62.66
CA HIS A 818 -18.14 31.64 -62.74
C HIS A 818 -19.58 31.20 -62.33
N ARG A 819 -20.46 31.99 -61.65
CA ARG A 819 -20.39 33.37 -61.07
C ARG A 819 -21.53 33.63 -60.02
N GLY A 820 -21.44 34.72 -59.24
CA GLY A 820 -22.51 35.29 -58.36
C GLY A 820 -22.09 35.36 -56.88
N GLU A 821 -21.83 36.48 -56.17
CA GLU A 821 -22.35 37.87 -56.08
C GLU A 821 -23.58 38.03 -55.15
N GLN A 822 -23.70 39.03 -54.24
CA GLN A 822 -22.89 40.24 -53.97
C GLN A 822 -23.15 40.88 -52.56
N ARG A 823 -22.13 41.54 -51.97
CA ARG A 823 -22.14 42.60 -50.88
C ARG A 823 -22.70 42.23 -49.47
N GLY A 824 -22.28 42.87 -48.37
CA GLY A 824 -21.13 43.76 -48.13
C GLY A 824 -21.25 44.70 -46.90
N HIS A 825 -20.16 45.45 -46.61
CA HIS A 825 -19.98 46.56 -45.64
C HIS A 825 -19.55 46.29 -44.18
N SER A 826 -18.60 47.13 -43.76
CA SER A 826 -18.20 47.48 -42.38
C SER A 826 -17.89 48.99 -42.37
N PRO A 827 -17.91 49.67 -41.21
CA PRO A 827 -16.83 50.63 -40.93
C PRO A 827 -16.45 50.77 -39.43
N SER A 828 -15.34 51.47 -39.18
CA SER A 828 -14.93 52.04 -37.87
C SER A 828 -14.58 53.52 -38.08
N PRO A 829 -14.82 54.42 -37.10
CA PRO A 829 -13.70 54.95 -36.30
C PRO A 829 -14.05 55.39 -34.85
N SER A 830 -13.04 55.92 -34.13
CA SER A 830 -13.05 56.47 -32.74
C SER A 830 -13.39 58.00 -32.70
N PRO A 831 -13.19 58.82 -31.61
CA PRO A 831 -12.73 58.59 -30.21
C PRO A 831 -13.49 59.40 -29.09
N ILE A 832 -12.93 59.45 -27.86
CA ILE A 832 -13.23 60.35 -26.69
C ILE A 832 -14.52 60.01 -25.88
N GLY A 833 -14.57 60.04 -24.53
CA GLY A 833 -13.53 60.20 -23.48
C GLY A 833 -14.08 60.38 -22.03
N TRP A 834 -13.23 60.10 -21.02
CA TRP A 834 -13.29 60.47 -19.58
C TRP A 834 -14.56 60.29 -18.72
N THR A 835 -14.45 59.54 -17.60
CA THR A 835 -14.48 60.12 -16.21
C THR A 835 -14.19 59.11 -15.07
N HIS A 836 -13.37 59.57 -14.10
CA HIS A 836 -13.18 59.17 -12.69
C HIS A 836 -12.76 57.76 -12.21
N ILE A 837 -12.06 57.82 -11.06
CA ILE A 837 -11.30 56.82 -10.27
C ILE A 837 -11.67 57.08 -8.79
N PRO A 838 -11.89 56.05 -7.94
CA PRO A 838 -10.88 55.73 -6.92
C PRO A 838 -10.70 54.24 -6.58
N SER A 839 -9.49 53.89 -6.14
CA SER A 839 -9.12 52.58 -5.58
C SER A 839 -8.83 52.67 -4.08
N PRO A 840 -9.19 51.64 -3.31
CA PRO A 840 -8.48 51.25 -2.08
C PRO A 840 -8.15 49.74 -2.07
N GLU A 841 -7.28 49.16 -1.22
CA GLU A 841 -6.15 49.64 -0.41
C GLU A 841 -5.25 48.43 -0.05
N ARG A 842 -4.11 48.63 0.64
CA ARG A 842 -3.30 47.54 1.23
C ARG A 842 -3.22 47.67 2.76
N PRO A 843 -3.51 46.61 3.53
CA PRO A 843 -2.95 46.40 4.87
C PRO A 843 -1.52 45.81 4.72
N SER A 844 -0.42 46.45 5.14
CA SER A 844 -0.02 46.93 6.47
C SER A 844 0.73 45.86 7.29
N SER A 845 2.06 45.86 7.18
CA SER A 845 2.98 45.07 8.00
C SER A 845 3.44 45.86 9.25
N PRO A 846 3.51 45.25 10.44
CA PRO A 846 4.21 45.83 11.58
C PRO A 846 5.70 45.42 11.59
N ASN A 847 6.60 46.39 11.47
CA ASN A 847 7.96 46.28 12.00
C ASN A 847 7.92 46.42 13.53
N TRP A 848 8.86 45.80 14.24
CA TRP A 848 9.70 46.38 15.30
C TRP A 848 10.81 45.36 15.63
N GLY A 849 12.00 45.83 16.04
CA GLY A 849 13.17 44.98 16.27
C GLY A 849 13.91 45.31 17.57
N TRP A 850 15.21 44.94 17.63
CA TRP A 850 16.11 44.98 18.79
C TRP A 850 15.84 43.86 19.83
N GLY A 851 16.86 43.25 20.46
CA GLY A 851 18.31 43.46 20.36
C GLY A 851 19.15 42.27 20.87
N TRP A 852 20.48 42.42 20.88
CA TRP A 852 21.45 41.39 21.26
C TRP A 852 21.87 41.43 22.75
N ARG A 853 22.37 40.28 23.24
CA ARG A 853 23.16 39.96 24.46
C ARG A 853 22.38 39.16 25.52
N GLY A 854 23.05 38.12 26.04
CA GLY A 854 22.54 37.12 26.98
C GLY A 854 23.21 35.78 26.68
#